data_AF-M7ZTY0-F1
#
_entry.id   AF-M7ZTY0-F1
#
_cell.length_a   1.000
_cell.length_b   1.000
_cell.length_c   1.000
_cell.angle_alpha   90.00
_cell.angle_beta   90.00
_cell.angle_gamma   90.00
#
_symmetry.space_group_name_H-M   'P 1'
#
loop_
_entity.id
_entity.type
_entity.pdbx_description
1 polymer ?
#
loop_
_entity_poly.entity_id
_entity_poly.type
_entity_poly.pdbx_seq_one_letter_code
_entity_poly.pdbx_strand_id
1 'polypeptide(L)'
;MCLGDIVEGELEELEKGVEPAWEKLVHPLERIVDRLDVVWNVVDHLKAVKDSADLRAAVEDVQARTPLTFFRRAAARDLDGRSRRGLPEKVKFYLRLGQSKPIYEAFNAIRNSSDWDSLSDARKRVVEGQIKDAVLGGVALEDEQREKFNQIQQELEKLSEKFSENVLDATKKFEKLITDKKEIDGLPASALGLAAQTAVSKGHENASAENGPWMITLDAPSFMAVMQHAKNRALREEVYRAYLTRASSGDLDNTDIISQILKLRLEKAKLLGYKNFAEVSMARKMATVDRVQELLEKIRAASWDHAVQDMEDLKAFVKDSGSAEANDLAHWDLNFWSERLRESKYDIDEEGLRPYFALPKVMDGLFSLANKLFGITVEAADGLAPMPPVGDKPSLMTFREVETVFHEFGHALQHMLTRQDEAFVAGISGIEWDAVELPSQFMENWCYHKNTLLSIAKHYETGEPLPEEIYAKLVAAKNFRAGTFSLRQIRFASVDMELHTTYDPSGPVSVYDVDRRVAEKTQVLAPLPEDRFLCGFSHIFAGGYAAGYYSYKWAEVLSADAFSAFEDVGLDNEKAIEETGRRFRETVLALGGGKSPLETPCSQRGTHAPRKKVPRSPRCTWPTSTAGELKLFFADNKEEEGSYFHAWQPGDGAVKKLMPNNFHQFPTPMARPLHGLVLIRCAYRATASRVHSGRGEPGCVPQRDYADGMYYVWILRKYGQQKWEEHTGAMHVFSIKKRRKRHEITLDVPNPGAPEILFCPEEAIGCSFDDYCEPVLALSRTQCGELPFSEFCVQPCHAMGYIERMEFQNLNDDTFYAGRIALGYDCENDEHVLVRMTYKEKNLNFVTREYQLECSLRYVEEQEWHSLDAPPRPVANIQPTCIDGKIFWMVEPNLGPVSLHCEIITFDVEKEEFEVLPGPPCGSHGNGHLFILELQRALCVACSDKTMNVISIWMMKGVGFWLKEYHIDLEEFSPEYSSEWTTPLVIDLKDGRILLNTGWSLGYYDPKTASMETICRVGMPGDYFKFCPVIYHESLVNRFGSQP
;
A
#
# COMPACT_ATOMS: atom_id res chain seq x y z
N MET A 1 -19.66 -22.71 14.26
CA MET A 1 -19.60 -22.68 12.79
C MET A 1 -18.16 -22.35 12.42
N CYS A 2 -17.57 -23.06 11.48
CA CYS A 2 -16.30 -22.69 10.87
C CYS A 2 -16.52 -21.49 9.92
N LEU A 3 -15.46 -20.77 9.57
CA LEU A 3 -15.58 -19.58 8.69
C LEU A 3 -16.26 -19.91 7.36
N GLY A 4 -15.95 -21.08 6.77
CA GLY A 4 -16.61 -21.61 5.57
C GLY A 4 -18.12 -21.81 5.70
N ASP A 5 -18.59 -22.32 6.85
CA ASP A 5 -20.03 -22.48 7.12
C ASP A 5 -20.75 -21.13 7.13
N ILE A 6 -20.08 -20.09 7.66
CA ILE A 6 -20.62 -18.74 7.77
C ILE A 6 -20.75 -18.12 6.38
N VAL A 7 -19.69 -18.14 5.57
CA VAL A 7 -19.72 -17.49 4.24
C VAL A 7 -20.55 -18.27 3.20
N GLU A 8 -20.65 -19.59 3.28
CA GLU A 8 -21.65 -20.36 2.48
C GLU A 8 -23.09 -20.00 2.92
N GLY A 9 -23.33 -19.78 4.22
CA GLY A 9 -24.62 -19.33 4.75
C GLY A 9 -24.99 -17.90 4.31
N GLU A 10 -24.07 -16.94 4.44
CA GLU A 10 -24.24 -15.56 4.00
C GLU A 10 -24.44 -15.47 2.47
N LEU A 11 -23.75 -16.31 1.68
CA LEU A 11 -23.98 -16.46 0.24
C LEU A 11 -25.36 -17.06 -0.08
N GLU A 12 -25.78 -18.09 0.66
CA GLU A 12 -27.11 -18.68 0.51
C GLU A 12 -28.24 -17.69 0.83
N GLU A 13 -28.06 -16.82 1.83
CA GLU A 13 -29.03 -15.76 2.16
C GLU A 13 -29.04 -14.65 1.12
N LEU A 14 -27.86 -14.23 0.62
CA LEU A 14 -27.74 -13.29 -0.49
C LEU A 14 -28.49 -13.81 -1.73
N GLU A 15 -28.23 -15.02 -2.21
CA GLU A 15 -28.89 -15.56 -3.41
C GLU A 15 -30.42 -15.70 -3.26
N LYS A 16 -30.94 -15.91 -2.05
CA LYS A 16 -32.39 -15.99 -1.79
C LYS A 16 -33.07 -14.62 -1.77
N GLY A 17 -32.32 -13.55 -1.51
CA GLY A 17 -32.82 -12.18 -1.35
C GLY A 17 -32.21 -11.15 -2.30
N VAL A 18 -31.55 -11.60 -3.38
CA VAL A 18 -30.81 -10.73 -4.29
C VAL A 18 -31.75 -9.87 -5.15
N GLU A 19 -31.46 -8.57 -5.18
CA GLU A 19 -32.11 -7.59 -6.05
C GLU A 19 -31.02 -6.74 -6.74
N PRO A 20 -31.28 -6.15 -7.92
CA PRO A 20 -30.30 -5.34 -8.66
C PRO A 20 -30.11 -3.94 -8.03
N ALA A 21 -29.70 -3.89 -6.76
CA ALA A 21 -29.47 -2.69 -5.97
C ALA A 21 -28.26 -2.89 -5.04
N TRP A 22 -27.52 -1.81 -4.74
CA TRP A 22 -26.26 -1.88 -3.97
C TRP A 22 -26.42 -2.59 -2.61
N GLU A 23 -27.45 -2.23 -1.85
CA GLU A 23 -27.81 -2.83 -0.54
C GLU A 23 -28.20 -4.32 -0.59
N LYS A 24 -28.55 -4.83 -1.78
CA LYS A 24 -29.12 -6.18 -2.00
C LYS A 24 -28.22 -7.08 -2.85
N LEU A 25 -27.10 -6.56 -3.32
CA LEU A 25 -26.14 -7.26 -4.17
C LEU A 25 -24.70 -6.97 -3.73
N VAL A 26 -24.30 -5.70 -3.74
CA VAL A 26 -22.89 -5.30 -3.58
C VAL A 26 -22.47 -5.28 -2.11
N HIS A 27 -23.14 -4.52 -1.23
CA HIS A 27 -22.79 -4.50 0.20
C HIS A 27 -22.86 -5.90 0.89
N PRO A 28 -23.78 -6.82 0.52
CA PRO A 28 -23.71 -8.21 0.98
C PRO A 28 -22.53 -9.00 0.40
N LEU A 29 -22.27 -8.92 -0.91
CA LEU A 29 -21.17 -9.62 -1.57
C LEU A 29 -19.80 -9.16 -1.06
N GLU A 30 -19.64 -7.86 -0.86
CA GLU A 30 -18.45 -7.21 -0.31
C GLU A 30 -18.09 -7.79 1.06
N ARG A 31 -19.05 -7.83 2.00
CA ARG A 31 -18.84 -8.39 3.34
C ARG A 31 -18.48 -9.88 3.34
N ILE A 32 -18.94 -10.64 2.34
CA ILE A 32 -18.57 -12.05 2.14
C ILE A 32 -17.13 -12.18 1.61
N VAL A 33 -16.75 -11.35 0.64
CA VAL A 33 -15.42 -11.36 0.02
C VAL A 33 -14.36 -10.82 0.98
N ASP A 34 -14.54 -9.62 1.53
CA ASP A 34 -13.60 -8.96 2.45
C ASP A 34 -13.27 -9.87 3.65
N ARG A 35 -14.29 -10.42 4.31
CA ARG A 35 -14.10 -11.34 5.44
C ARG A 35 -13.24 -12.56 5.11
N LEU A 36 -13.33 -13.07 3.87
CA LEU A 36 -12.54 -14.22 3.43
C LEU A 36 -11.13 -13.79 3.01
N ASP A 37 -11.03 -12.71 2.23
CA ASP A 37 -9.78 -12.17 1.69
C ASP A 37 -8.88 -11.66 2.83
N VAL A 38 -9.39 -10.87 3.78
CA VAL A 38 -8.61 -10.39 4.95
C VAL A 38 -8.05 -11.56 5.77
N VAL A 39 -8.86 -12.57 6.06
CA VAL A 39 -8.40 -13.74 6.83
C VAL A 39 -7.38 -14.56 6.04
N TRP A 40 -7.62 -14.80 4.74
CA TRP A 40 -6.71 -15.63 3.94
C TRP A 40 -5.41 -14.90 3.55
N ASN A 41 -5.46 -13.59 3.30
CA ASN A 41 -4.28 -12.78 3.02
C ASN A 41 -3.30 -12.77 4.20
N VAL A 42 -3.78 -12.83 5.45
CA VAL A 42 -2.91 -13.02 6.63
C VAL A 42 -2.23 -14.39 6.62
N VAL A 43 -2.93 -15.45 6.19
CA VAL A 43 -2.36 -16.81 6.08
C VAL A 43 -1.31 -16.87 4.96
N ASP A 44 -1.61 -16.36 3.77
CA ASP A 44 -0.68 -16.34 2.64
C ASP A 44 0.53 -15.43 2.92
N HIS A 45 0.33 -14.28 3.58
CA HIS A 45 1.42 -13.41 4.04
C HIS A 45 2.32 -14.13 5.06
N LEU A 46 1.75 -14.78 6.08
CA LEU A 46 2.52 -15.58 7.04
C LEU A 46 3.25 -16.74 6.36
N LYS A 47 2.69 -17.36 5.32
CA LYS A 47 3.39 -18.37 4.52
C LYS A 47 4.57 -17.76 3.77
N ALA A 48 4.44 -16.55 3.22
CA ALA A 48 5.51 -15.86 2.52
C ALA A 48 6.66 -15.38 3.43
N VAL A 49 6.35 -14.81 4.60
CA VAL A 49 7.35 -14.18 5.49
C VAL A 49 7.80 -15.06 6.66
N LYS A 50 7.04 -16.10 7.02
CA LYS A 50 7.26 -16.94 8.21
C LYS A 50 6.92 -18.43 7.98
N ASP A 51 7.25 -18.92 6.79
CA ASP A 51 7.14 -20.32 6.34
C ASP A 51 7.57 -21.35 7.41
N SER A 52 6.70 -22.33 7.67
CA SER A 52 6.99 -23.48 8.53
C SER A 52 6.30 -24.75 8.02
N ALA A 53 6.83 -25.92 8.36
CA ALA A 53 6.23 -27.20 7.98
C ALA A 53 4.80 -27.37 8.53
N ASP A 54 4.55 -26.91 9.75
CA ASP A 54 3.21 -26.96 10.38
C ASP A 54 2.23 -26.01 9.67
N LEU A 55 2.69 -24.82 9.23
CA LEU A 55 1.87 -23.88 8.48
C LEU A 55 1.53 -24.41 7.08
N ARG A 56 2.50 -25.00 6.36
CA ARG A 56 2.25 -25.68 5.08
C ARG A 56 1.24 -26.82 5.25
N ALA A 57 1.41 -27.66 6.26
CA ALA A 57 0.50 -28.78 6.53
C ALA A 57 -0.91 -28.31 6.92
N ALA A 58 -1.04 -27.21 7.66
CA ALA A 58 -2.33 -26.62 8.00
C ALA A 58 -3.04 -26.03 6.77
N VAL A 59 -2.28 -25.36 5.88
CA VAL A 59 -2.79 -24.87 4.59
C VAL A 59 -3.22 -26.03 3.70
N GLU A 60 -2.40 -27.07 3.51
CA GLU A 60 -2.76 -28.23 2.69
C GLU A 60 -3.99 -28.97 3.26
N ASP A 61 -4.14 -29.10 4.59
CA ASP A 61 -5.30 -29.75 5.22
C ASP A 61 -6.59 -28.94 5.01
N VAL A 62 -6.57 -27.61 5.17
CA VAL A 62 -7.72 -26.75 4.83
C VAL A 62 -8.00 -26.74 3.32
N GLN A 63 -6.99 -27.00 2.49
CA GLN A 63 -7.12 -27.23 1.05
C GLN A 63 -7.42 -28.70 0.65
N ALA A 64 -7.56 -29.63 1.60
CA ALA A 64 -7.84 -31.05 1.31
C ALA A 64 -9.16 -31.54 1.91
N ARG A 65 -9.68 -30.83 2.92
CA ARG A 65 -10.95 -31.15 3.58
C ARG A 65 -12.14 -31.00 2.63
N THR A 66 -13.07 -31.94 2.76
CA THR A 66 -14.36 -31.90 2.06
C THR A 66 -15.50 -31.88 3.07
N PRO A 67 -16.58 -31.10 2.80
CA PRO A 67 -17.76 -31.04 3.66
C PRO A 67 -18.59 -32.32 3.51
N LEU A 68 -18.19 -33.40 4.19
CA LEU A 68 -18.96 -34.66 4.29
C LEU A 68 -18.63 -35.54 5.51
N THR A 69 -17.59 -35.23 6.29
CA THR A 69 -17.10 -36.08 7.39
C THR A 69 -17.88 -35.96 8.69
N PHE A 70 -18.73 -34.94 8.88
CA PHE A 70 -19.46 -34.74 10.14
C PHE A 70 -20.71 -35.63 10.33
N PHE A 71 -21.21 -36.31 9.28
CA PHE A 71 -22.50 -37.03 9.35
C PHE A 71 -22.45 -38.57 9.16
N ARG A 72 -21.28 -39.20 9.15
CA ARG A 72 -21.16 -40.68 9.14
C ARG A 72 -20.10 -41.23 10.10
N ARG A 73 -20.49 -41.39 11.36
CA ARG A 73 -19.82 -42.31 12.32
C ARG A 73 -20.71 -43.50 12.75
N ALA A 74 -21.79 -43.76 12.01
CA ALA A 74 -22.83 -44.73 12.38
C ALA A 74 -23.38 -45.57 11.19
N ALA A 75 -22.56 -45.90 10.18
CA ALA A 75 -22.95 -46.87 9.15
C ALA A 75 -21.73 -47.55 8.47
N ALA A 76 -21.82 -48.88 8.37
CA ALA A 76 -21.05 -49.80 7.50
C ALA A 76 -19.51 -49.91 7.65
N ARG A 77 -19.05 -51.16 7.56
CA ARG A 77 -17.68 -51.53 7.15
C ARG A 77 -17.67 -51.82 5.64
N ASP A 78 -16.49 -52.16 5.14
CA ASP A 78 -16.18 -52.87 3.89
C ASP A 78 -16.14 -52.07 2.56
N LEU A 79 -14.94 -52.08 1.98
CA LEU A 79 -14.62 -52.31 0.55
C LEU A 79 -15.29 -51.44 -0.54
N ASP A 80 -14.56 -50.44 -1.07
CA ASP A 80 -13.91 -50.55 -2.39
C ASP A 80 -12.73 -49.57 -2.51
N GLY A 81 -11.72 -49.92 -3.32
CA GLY A 81 -10.52 -49.11 -3.53
C GLY A 81 -10.71 -48.02 -4.59
N ARG A 82 -11.17 -46.83 -4.19
CA ARG A 82 -11.13 -45.64 -5.06
C ARG A 82 -10.82 -44.36 -4.28
N SER A 83 -9.61 -43.83 -4.48
CA SER A 83 -9.21 -42.52 -3.95
C SER A 83 -10.01 -41.41 -4.65
N ARG A 84 -11.09 -40.97 -4.00
CA ARG A 84 -11.78 -39.71 -4.35
C ARG A 84 -11.00 -38.59 -3.65
N ARG A 85 -10.16 -37.87 -4.40
CA ARG A 85 -9.48 -36.69 -3.88
C ARG A 85 -10.52 -35.59 -3.62
N GLY A 86 -10.38 -34.88 -2.50
CA GLY A 86 -11.29 -33.81 -2.11
C GLY A 86 -11.07 -32.52 -2.89
N LEU A 87 -12.07 -31.63 -2.83
CA LEU A 87 -11.89 -30.24 -3.29
C LEU A 87 -11.27 -29.41 -2.16
N PRO A 88 -10.37 -28.45 -2.45
CA PRO A 88 -10.00 -27.41 -1.49
C PRO A 88 -11.20 -26.55 -1.10
N GLU A 89 -11.49 -26.40 0.20
CA GLU A 89 -12.66 -25.65 0.67
C GLU A 89 -12.59 -24.15 0.26
N LYS A 90 -11.40 -23.52 0.34
CA LYS A 90 -11.13 -22.16 -0.20
C LYS A 90 -11.52 -22.06 -1.68
N VAL A 91 -10.85 -22.84 -2.54
CA VAL A 91 -11.00 -22.74 -4.01
C VAL A 91 -12.43 -23.12 -4.44
N LYS A 92 -13.03 -24.13 -3.80
CA LYS A 92 -14.43 -24.50 -3.99
C LYS A 92 -15.36 -23.32 -3.69
N PHE A 93 -15.12 -22.56 -2.61
CA PHE A 93 -15.97 -21.42 -2.26
C PHE A 93 -15.84 -20.26 -3.27
N TYR A 94 -14.63 -19.84 -3.64
CA TYR A 94 -14.48 -18.78 -4.68
C TYR A 94 -15.08 -19.20 -6.03
N LEU A 95 -14.99 -20.48 -6.42
CA LEU A 95 -15.67 -20.99 -7.61
C LEU A 95 -17.20 -20.97 -7.45
N ARG A 96 -17.72 -21.37 -6.28
CA ARG A 96 -19.15 -21.36 -5.94
C ARG A 96 -19.75 -19.94 -5.92
N LEU A 97 -18.96 -18.96 -5.49
CA LEU A 97 -19.28 -17.54 -5.46
C LEU A 97 -19.28 -16.95 -6.89
N GLY A 98 -18.15 -17.08 -7.61
CA GLY A 98 -18.00 -16.56 -8.97
C GLY A 98 -18.87 -17.24 -10.04
N GLN A 99 -19.45 -18.41 -9.73
CA GLN A 99 -20.41 -19.12 -10.58
C GLN A 99 -21.87 -18.98 -10.08
N SER A 100 -22.14 -18.04 -9.17
CA SER A 100 -23.50 -17.69 -8.75
C SER A 100 -24.27 -17.04 -9.91
N LYS A 101 -25.22 -17.81 -10.48
CA LYS A 101 -26.13 -17.28 -11.51
C LYS A 101 -27.04 -16.15 -10.98
N PRO A 102 -27.63 -16.21 -9.77
CA PRO A 102 -28.43 -15.09 -9.24
C PRO A 102 -27.65 -13.78 -9.11
N ILE A 103 -26.42 -13.82 -8.60
CA ILE A 103 -25.55 -12.64 -8.46
C ILE A 103 -25.16 -12.09 -9.85
N TYR A 104 -24.77 -12.98 -10.78
CA TYR A 104 -24.43 -12.60 -12.15
C TYR A 104 -25.63 -11.99 -12.91
N GLU A 105 -26.83 -12.56 -12.77
CA GLU A 105 -28.06 -12.06 -13.39
C GLU A 105 -28.47 -10.70 -12.79
N ALA A 106 -28.30 -10.50 -11.48
CA ALA A 106 -28.53 -9.21 -10.83
C ALA A 106 -27.55 -8.12 -11.31
N PHE A 107 -26.24 -8.41 -11.43
CA PHE A 107 -25.29 -7.47 -12.03
C PHE A 107 -25.64 -7.15 -13.49
N ASN A 108 -26.04 -8.14 -14.29
CA ASN A 108 -26.52 -7.90 -15.65
C ASN A 108 -27.80 -7.05 -15.69
N ALA A 109 -28.71 -7.19 -14.73
CA ALA A 109 -29.89 -6.35 -14.62
C ALA A 109 -29.52 -4.88 -14.29
N ILE A 110 -28.52 -4.63 -13.43
CA ILE A 110 -27.97 -3.27 -13.23
C ILE A 110 -27.36 -2.75 -14.54
N ARG A 111 -26.55 -3.57 -15.24
CA ARG A 111 -25.85 -3.18 -16.47
C ARG A 111 -26.77 -2.85 -17.65
N ASN A 112 -27.99 -3.38 -17.64
CA ASN A 112 -29.03 -3.17 -18.65
C ASN A 112 -30.21 -2.32 -18.14
N SER A 113 -30.06 -1.67 -16.99
CA SER A 113 -31.07 -0.77 -16.42
C SER A 113 -31.16 0.56 -17.19
N SER A 114 -32.31 1.24 -17.12
CA SER A 114 -32.46 2.63 -17.61
C SER A 114 -31.54 3.62 -16.91
N ASP A 115 -31.11 3.27 -15.70
CA ASP A 115 -30.44 4.18 -14.77
C ASP A 115 -28.91 4.01 -14.85
N TRP A 116 -28.43 3.08 -15.69
CA TRP A 116 -27.01 2.77 -15.92
C TRP A 116 -26.16 4.04 -16.11
N ASP A 117 -26.60 4.95 -16.99
CA ASP A 117 -25.82 6.14 -17.30
C ASP A 117 -25.72 7.13 -16.12
N SER A 118 -26.65 7.05 -15.15
CA SER A 118 -26.65 7.85 -13.91
C SER A 118 -25.70 7.32 -12.83
N LEU A 119 -25.23 6.07 -12.93
CA LEU A 119 -24.25 5.51 -12.00
C LEU A 119 -22.90 6.22 -12.13
N SER A 120 -22.14 6.29 -11.02
CA SER A 120 -20.76 6.80 -11.04
C SER A 120 -19.84 5.89 -11.85
N ASP A 121 -18.74 6.45 -12.37
CA ASP A 121 -17.70 5.69 -13.08
C ASP A 121 -17.21 4.49 -12.26
N ALA A 122 -17.05 4.68 -10.94
CA ALA A 122 -16.65 3.62 -10.01
C ALA A 122 -17.67 2.48 -9.96
N ARG A 123 -18.97 2.78 -9.77
CA ARG A 123 -20.03 1.74 -9.77
C ARG A 123 -20.16 1.04 -11.12
N LYS A 124 -19.98 1.76 -12.23
CA LYS A 124 -19.93 1.18 -13.59
C LYS A 124 -18.76 0.19 -13.70
N ARG A 125 -17.56 0.56 -13.23
CA ARG A 125 -16.37 -0.29 -13.19
C ARG A 125 -16.56 -1.53 -12.30
N VAL A 126 -17.19 -1.41 -11.13
CA VAL A 126 -17.55 -2.55 -10.27
C VAL A 126 -18.46 -3.53 -11.02
N VAL A 127 -19.56 -3.05 -11.62
CA VAL A 127 -20.53 -3.89 -12.33
C VAL A 127 -19.88 -4.60 -13.54
N GLU A 128 -19.13 -3.87 -14.37
CA GLU A 128 -18.46 -4.47 -15.54
C GLU A 128 -17.32 -5.41 -15.15
N GLY A 129 -16.63 -5.15 -14.02
CA GLY A 129 -15.66 -6.05 -13.42
C GLY A 129 -16.31 -7.37 -12.99
N GLN A 130 -17.36 -7.30 -12.16
CA GLN A 130 -18.06 -8.48 -11.63
C GLN A 130 -18.69 -9.34 -12.75
N ILE A 131 -19.29 -8.73 -13.78
CA ILE A 131 -19.81 -9.45 -14.95
C ILE A 131 -18.67 -10.17 -15.71
N LYS A 132 -17.57 -9.46 -15.99
CA LYS A 132 -16.39 -10.03 -16.67
C LYS A 132 -15.79 -11.18 -15.86
N ASP A 133 -15.76 -11.04 -14.54
CA ASP A 133 -15.11 -11.97 -13.64
C ASP A 133 -15.91 -13.24 -13.41
N ALA A 134 -17.24 -13.16 -13.37
CA ALA A 134 -18.11 -14.33 -13.41
C ALA A 134 -17.99 -15.09 -14.75
N VAL A 135 -17.88 -14.38 -15.88
CA VAL A 135 -17.65 -15.01 -17.20
C VAL A 135 -16.29 -15.72 -17.25
N LEU A 136 -15.21 -15.08 -16.81
CA LEU A 136 -13.87 -15.69 -16.73
C LEU A 136 -13.77 -16.76 -15.63
N GLY A 137 -14.67 -16.74 -14.65
CA GLY A 137 -14.93 -17.77 -13.65
C GLY A 137 -15.82 -18.92 -14.13
N GLY A 138 -16.34 -18.87 -15.36
CA GLY A 138 -17.09 -19.97 -15.98
C GLY A 138 -18.59 -20.02 -15.64
N VAL A 139 -19.22 -18.92 -15.20
CA VAL A 139 -20.67 -18.87 -14.87
C VAL A 139 -21.58 -19.28 -16.06
N ALA A 140 -21.10 -19.05 -17.28
CA ALA A 140 -21.79 -19.36 -18.53
C ALA A 140 -21.53 -20.79 -19.07
N LEU A 141 -20.77 -21.62 -18.34
CA LEU A 141 -20.49 -23.00 -18.74
C LEU A 141 -21.63 -23.96 -18.32
N GLU A 142 -21.96 -24.90 -19.20
CA GLU A 142 -22.86 -26.01 -18.89
C GLU A 142 -22.22 -26.98 -17.89
N ASP A 143 -23.02 -27.74 -17.14
CA ASP A 143 -22.58 -28.45 -15.93
C ASP A 143 -21.35 -29.36 -16.12
N GLU A 144 -21.26 -30.12 -17.20
CA GLU A 144 -20.08 -30.97 -17.50
C GLU A 144 -18.81 -30.13 -17.78
N GLN A 145 -18.95 -29.03 -18.51
CA GLN A 145 -17.85 -28.11 -18.79
C GLN A 145 -17.44 -27.34 -17.54
N ARG A 146 -18.40 -26.99 -16.70
CA ARG A 146 -18.23 -26.30 -15.41
C ARG A 146 -17.55 -27.18 -14.38
N GLU A 147 -17.91 -28.47 -14.30
CA GLU A 147 -17.18 -29.42 -13.45
C GLU A 147 -15.71 -29.56 -13.90
N LYS A 148 -15.47 -29.71 -15.22
CA LYS A 148 -14.10 -29.77 -15.74
C LYS A 148 -13.31 -28.48 -15.48
N PHE A 149 -13.92 -27.31 -15.67
CA PHE A 149 -13.32 -26.01 -15.35
C PHE A 149 -12.93 -25.92 -13.87
N ASN A 150 -13.82 -26.38 -12.98
CA ASN A 150 -13.58 -26.38 -11.54
C ASN A 150 -12.43 -27.32 -11.15
N GLN A 151 -12.34 -28.51 -11.75
CA GLN A 151 -11.21 -29.42 -11.57
C GLN A 151 -9.89 -28.81 -12.05
N ILE A 152 -9.88 -28.13 -13.21
CA ILE A 152 -8.70 -27.43 -13.74
C ILE A 152 -8.23 -26.31 -12.79
N GLN A 153 -9.14 -25.51 -12.26
CA GLN A 153 -8.82 -24.41 -11.35
C GLN A 153 -8.17 -24.89 -10.03
N GLN A 154 -8.65 -26.01 -9.47
CA GLN A 154 -8.10 -26.59 -8.23
C GLN A 154 -6.68 -27.15 -8.44
N GLU A 155 -6.46 -27.87 -9.53
CA GLU A 155 -5.13 -28.42 -9.85
C GLU A 155 -4.14 -27.28 -10.21
N LEU A 156 -4.60 -26.20 -10.83
CA LEU A 156 -3.77 -25.00 -11.08
C LEU A 156 -3.32 -24.31 -9.79
N GLU A 157 -4.20 -24.13 -8.80
CA GLU A 157 -3.82 -23.55 -7.49
C GLU A 157 -2.75 -24.43 -6.82
N LYS A 158 -3.04 -25.74 -6.69
CA LYS A 158 -2.14 -26.72 -6.04
C LYS A 158 -0.76 -26.78 -6.72
N LEU A 159 -0.71 -26.73 -8.06
CA LEU A 159 0.56 -26.74 -8.80
C LEU A 159 1.32 -25.43 -8.66
N SER A 160 0.61 -24.29 -8.58
CA SER A 160 1.22 -22.97 -8.35
C SER A 160 1.86 -22.89 -6.96
N GLU A 161 1.18 -23.43 -5.95
CA GLU A 161 1.70 -23.51 -4.58
C GLU A 161 2.86 -24.51 -4.47
N LYS A 162 2.76 -25.69 -5.10
CA LYS A 162 3.88 -26.65 -5.08
C LYS A 162 5.10 -26.13 -5.84
N PHE A 163 4.90 -25.31 -6.87
CA PHE A 163 5.97 -24.61 -7.58
C PHE A 163 6.73 -23.67 -6.64
N SER A 164 6.05 -22.80 -5.88
CA SER A 164 6.70 -21.82 -5.01
C SER A 164 7.41 -22.46 -3.82
N GLU A 165 6.82 -23.51 -3.23
CA GLU A 165 7.49 -24.32 -2.21
C GLU A 165 8.78 -24.97 -2.73
N ASN A 166 8.74 -25.57 -3.93
CA ASN A 166 9.93 -26.17 -4.54
C ASN A 166 11.04 -25.13 -4.79
N VAL A 167 10.69 -23.90 -5.18
CA VAL A 167 11.66 -22.80 -5.32
C VAL A 167 12.25 -22.38 -3.97
N LEU A 168 11.40 -22.25 -2.94
CA LEU A 168 11.84 -21.87 -1.59
C LEU A 168 12.76 -22.94 -1.00
N ASP A 169 12.38 -24.21 -1.09
CA ASP A 169 13.15 -25.33 -0.57
C ASP A 169 14.44 -25.56 -1.37
N ALA A 170 14.43 -25.43 -2.69
CA ALA A 170 15.65 -25.50 -3.50
C ALA A 170 16.62 -24.33 -3.21
N THR A 171 16.11 -23.17 -2.81
CA THR A 171 16.92 -22.02 -2.40
C THR A 171 17.49 -22.24 -0.99
N LYS A 172 16.68 -22.76 -0.04
CA LYS A 172 17.09 -23.10 1.33
C LYS A 172 18.08 -24.29 1.40
N LYS A 173 18.05 -25.20 0.42
CA LYS A 173 18.82 -26.47 0.40
C LYS A 173 20.29 -26.31 -0.02
N PHE A 174 20.66 -25.23 -0.69
CA PHE A 174 22.06 -24.99 -1.08
C PHE A 174 22.81 -24.31 0.05
N GLU A 175 23.79 -25.01 0.61
CA GLU A 175 24.67 -24.55 1.67
C GLU A 175 26.12 -24.85 1.28
N LYS A 176 26.92 -23.81 1.05
CA LYS A 176 28.34 -23.91 0.70
C LYS A 176 29.18 -23.32 1.83
N LEU A 177 29.59 -24.19 2.75
CA LEU A 177 30.53 -23.85 3.82
C LEU A 177 31.94 -23.67 3.25
N ILE A 178 32.56 -22.52 3.49
CA ILE A 178 33.92 -22.20 3.06
C ILE A 178 34.81 -21.99 4.30
N THR A 179 35.99 -22.61 4.28
CA THR A 179 36.97 -22.59 5.38
C THR A 179 38.35 -22.05 4.97
N ASP A 180 38.79 -22.17 3.70
CA ASP A 180 39.98 -21.45 3.22
C ASP A 180 39.62 -20.01 2.84
N LYS A 181 40.22 -19.05 3.55
CA LYS A 181 40.10 -17.61 3.31
C LYS A 181 40.47 -17.18 1.88
N LYS A 182 41.18 -18.02 1.11
CA LYS A 182 41.47 -17.77 -0.32
C LYS A 182 40.25 -17.96 -1.23
N GLU A 183 39.32 -18.84 -0.89
CA GLU A 183 38.19 -19.14 -1.77
C GLU A 183 37.18 -17.98 -1.83
N ILE A 184 37.13 -17.15 -0.79
CA ILE A 184 36.31 -15.93 -0.69
C ILE A 184 37.06 -14.64 -1.06
N ASP A 185 38.27 -14.71 -1.65
CA ASP A 185 39.02 -13.49 -2.01
C ASP A 185 38.21 -12.60 -2.97
N GLY A 186 38.10 -11.32 -2.59
CA GLY A 186 37.31 -10.29 -3.26
C GLY A 186 35.96 -9.98 -2.61
N LEU A 187 35.38 -10.88 -1.80
CA LEU A 187 34.10 -10.58 -1.13
C LEU A 187 34.21 -9.37 -0.17
N PRO A 188 33.24 -8.44 -0.18
CA PRO A 188 33.23 -7.27 0.70
C PRO A 188 32.95 -7.63 2.16
N ALA A 189 33.26 -6.70 3.08
CA ALA A 189 33.12 -6.92 4.51
C ALA A 189 31.66 -7.16 4.93
N SER A 190 30.72 -6.47 4.29
CA SER A 190 29.27 -6.69 4.41
C SER A 190 28.87 -8.14 4.13
N ALA A 191 29.30 -8.69 2.99
CA ALA A 191 29.00 -10.06 2.57
C ALA A 191 29.68 -11.11 3.47
N LEU A 192 30.92 -10.87 3.90
CA LEU A 192 31.62 -11.75 4.85
C LEU A 192 30.95 -11.74 6.24
N GLY A 193 30.39 -10.60 6.65
CA GLY A 193 29.56 -10.50 7.86
C GLY A 193 28.29 -11.36 7.76
N LEU A 194 27.52 -11.18 6.68
CA LEU A 194 26.30 -11.97 6.43
C LEU A 194 26.60 -13.47 6.33
N ALA A 195 27.64 -13.87 5.59
CA ALA A 195 28.00 -15.28 5.43
C ALA A 195 28.52 -15.91 6.74
N ALA A 196 29.20 -15.14 7.60
CA ALA A 196 29.57 -15.60 8.94
C ALA A 196 28.37 -15.72 9.88
N GLN A 197 27.45 -14.75 9.88
CA GLN A 197 26.20 -14.81 10.65
C GLN A 197 25.33 -16.01 10.24
N THR A 198 25.26 -16.30 8.93
CA THR A 198 24.61 -17.50 8.39
C THR A 198 25.33 -18.78 8.82
N ALA A 199 26.66 -18.78 8.94
CA ALA A 199 27.38 -19.92 9.49
C ALA A 199 27.08 -20.13 11.00
N VAL A 200 26.98 -19.06 11.80
CA VAL A 200 26.55 -19.14 13.22
C VAL A 200 25.15 -19.76 13.34
N SER A 201 24.17 -19.31 12.54
CA SER A 201 22.81 -19.86 12.59
C SER A 201 22.69 -21.31 12.11
N LYS A 202 23.73 -21.83 11.43
CA LYS A 202 23.90 -23.23 11.03
C LYS A 202 24.78 -24.05 12.00
N GLY A 203 25.14 -23.49 13.16
CA GLY A 203 25.85 -24.18 14.23
C GLY A 203 27.37 -23.94 14.29
N HIS A 204 27.92 -23.04 13.46
CA HIS A 204 29.32 -22.64 13.54
C HIS A 204 29.50 -21.45 14.50
N GLU A 205 29.31 -21.67 15.80
CA GLU A 205 29.31 -20.62 16.85
C GLU A 205 30.55 -19.69 16.83
N ASN A 206 31.70 -20.19 16.40
CA ASN A 206 32.96 -19.42 16.31
C ASN A 206 33.14 -18.66 14.98
N ALA A 207 32.12 -18.64 14.10
CA ALA A 207 32.22 -17.99 12.80
C ALA A 207 32.32 -16.46 12.92
N SER A 208 33.23 -15.87 12.15
CA SER A 208 33.49 -14.43 12.14
C SER A 208 33.75 -13.90 10.73
N ALA A 209 33.39 -12.65 10.46
CA ALA A 209 33.61 -12.03 9.15
C ALA A 209 35.08 -12.08 8.71
N GLU A 210 36.01 -11.88 9.65
CA GLU A 210 37.45 -11.85 9.35
C GLU A 210 38.05 -13.25 9.15
N ASN A 211 37.70 -14.24 9.98
CA ASN A 211 38.43 -15.52 10.06
C ASN A 211 37.60 -16.74 9.66
N GLY A 212 36.32 -16.55 9.35
CA GLY A 212 35.40 -17.62 8.95
C GLY A 212 35.02 -18.56 10.10
N PRO A 213 34.44 -19.74 9.81
CA PRO A 213 34.01 -20.15 8.47
C PRO A 213 32.85 -19.28 7.95
N TRP A 214 32.61 -19.31 6.64
CA TRP A 214 31.55 -18.55 5.98
C TRP A 214 30.57 -19.51 5.29
N MET A 215 29.26 -19.23 5.36
CA MET A 215 28.23 -20.01 4.68
C MET A 215 27.67 -19.21 3.51
N ILE A 216 27.83 -19.72 2.29
CA ILE A 216 27.27 -19.16 1.06
C ILE A 216 25.97 -19.90 0.70
N THR A 217 25.00 -19.16 0.19
CA THR A 217 23.59 -19.53 0.01
C THR A 217 23.02 -18.92 -1.29
N LEU A 218 21.78 -19.24 -1.66
CA LEU A 218 21.15 -18.80 -2.93
C LEU A 218 20.07 -17.72 -2.79
N ASP A 219 19.91 -17.15 -1.60
CA ASP A 219 19.20 -15.87 -1.43
C ASP A 219 19.91 -14.74 -2.19
N ALA A 220 19.17 -13.69 -2.55
CA ALA A 220 19.70 -12.65 -3.44
C ALA A 220 20.93 -11.90 -2.88
N PRO A 221 20.99 -11.48 -1.59
CA PRO A 221 22.19 -10.84 -1.04
C PRO A 221 23.44 -11.73 -1.09
N SER A 222 23.33 -12.99 -0.65
CA SER A 222 24.44 -13.96 -0.65
C SER A 222 24.90 -14.30 -2.07
N PHE A 223 23.96 -14.58 -2.97
CA PHE A 223 24.23 -14.89 -4.37
C PHE A 223 24.87 -13.71 -5.12
N MET A 224 24.30 -12.50 -5.03
CA MET A 224 24.78 -11.35 -5.78
C MET A 224 26.18 -10.93 -5.34
N ALA A 225 26.48 -10.97 -4.03
CA ALA A 225 27.81 -10.70 -3.51
C ALA A 225 28.88 -11.62 -4.11
N VAL A 226 28.61 -12.92 -4.23
CA VAL A 226 29.51 -13.86 -4.92
C VAL A 226 29.65 -13.51 -6.40
N MET A 227 28.53 -13.28 -7.09
CA MET A 227 28.55 -13.02 -8.53
C MET A 227 29.20 -11.69 -8.92
N GLN A 228 29.14 -10.66 -8.08
CA GLN A 228 29.78 -9.36 -8.30
C GLN A 228 31.23 -9.29 -7.81
N HIS A 229 31.61 -9.99 -6.73
CA HIS A 229 32.89 -9.72 -6.05
C HIS A 229 33.85 -10.91 -5.88
N ALA A 230 33.39 -12.18 -5.98
CA ALA A 230 34.29 -13.31 -5.80
C ALA A 230 35.29 -13.43 -6.98
N LYS A 231 36.58 -13.22 -6.71
CA LYS A 231 37.65 -13.37 -7.72
C LYS A 231 37.84 -14.84 -8.14
N ASN A 232 37.48 -15.77 -7.25
CA ASN A 232 37.50 -17.20 -7.49
C ASN A 232 36.45 -17.59 -8.56
N ARG A 233 36.87 -17.68 -9.85
CA ARG A 233 35.99 -18.06 -10.97
C ARG A 233 35.25 -19.39 -10.73
N ALA A 234 35.89 -20.36 -10.06
CA ALA A 234 35.26 -21.65 -9.77
C ALA A 234 34.10 -21.53 -8.76
N LEU A 235 34.23 -20.67 -7.75
CA LEU A 235 33.13 -20.36 -6.83
C LEU A 235 31.99 -19.63 -7.55
N ARG A 236 32.31 -18.69 -8.46
CA ARG A 236 31.29 -18.04 -9.31
C ARG A 236 30.56 -19.05 -10.19
N GLU A 237 31.27 -19.97 -10.84
CA GLU A 237 30.65 -21.01 -11.68
C GLU A 237 29.77 -21.96 -10.85
N GLU A 238 30.24 -22.45 -9.70
CA GLU A 238 29.50 -23.35 -8.82
C GLU A 238 28.19 -22.71 -8.32
N VAL A 239 28.27 -21.48 -7.79
CA VAL A 239 27.12 -20.74 -7.25
C VAL A 239 26.17 -20.31 -8.37
N TYR A 240 26.68 -19.87 -9.53
CA TYR A 240 25.85 -19.55 -10.70
C TYR A 240 25.07 -20.77 -11.18
N ARG A 241 25.73 -21.93 -11.38
CA ARG A 241 25.07 -23.16 -11.82
C ARG A 241 24.02 -23.62 -10.80
N ALA A 242 24.35 -23.60 -9.51
CA ALA A 242 23.42 -23.96 -8.45
C ALA A 242 22.17 -23.07 -8.44
N TYR A 243 22.32 -21.75 -8.63
CA TYR A 243 21.20 -20.81 -8.74
C TYR A 243 20.32 -21.07 -9.97
N LEU A 244 20.96 -21.40 -11.10
CA LEU A 244 20.32 -21.62 -12.41
C LEU A 244 19.55 -22.95 -12.48
N THR A 245 19.97 -23.96 -11.72
CA THR A 245 19.32 -25.28 -11.61
C THR A 245 18.53 -25.47 -10.32
N ARG A 246 18.06 -24.39 -9.69
CA ARG A 246 17.10 -24.48 -8.57
C ARG A 246 15.78 -25.06 -9.06
N ALA A 247 15.20 -25.94 -8.23
CA ALA A 247 13.92 -26.59 -8.48
C ALA A 247 13.82 -27.31 -9.85
N SER A 248 14.92 -27.90 -10.34
CA SER A 248 14.98 -28.53 -11.67
C SER A 248 15.55 -29.96 -11.68
N SER A 249 15.45 -30.67 -10.56
CA SER A 249 15.77 -32.10 -10.45
C SER A 249 15.29 -32.71 -9.12
N GLY A 250 15.03 -34.02 -9.14
CA GLY A 250 14.62 -34.78 -7.94
C GLY A 250 13.24 -34.37 -7.41
N ASP A 251 13.04 -34.51 -6.10
CA ASP A 251 11.74 -34.26 -5.44
C ASP A 251 11.26 -32.79 -5.49
N LEU A 252 12.12 -31.89 -5.97
CA LEU A 252 11.87 -30.44 -6.11
C LEU A 252 11.76 -30.00 -7.58
N ASP A 253 11.65 -30.92 -8.54
CA ASP A 253 11.62 -30.58 -9.97
C ASP A 253 10.29 -29.94 -10.40
N ASN A 254 10.37 -28.69 -10.85
CA ASN A 254 9.26 -27.91 -11.39
C ASN A 254 9.01 -28.15 -12.90
N THR A 255 9.83 -28.94 -13.60
CA THR A 255 9.70 -29.17 -15.06
C THR A 255 8.33 -29.74 -15.45
N ASP A 256 7.89 -30.79 -14.75
CA ASP A 256 6.58 -31.43 -15.02
C ASP A 256 5.42 -30.56 -14.49
N ILE A 257 5.65 -29.83 -13.40
CA ILE A 257 4.68 -28.88 -12.82
C ILE A 257 4.39 -27.75 -13.82
N ILE A 258 5.42 -27.13 -14.40
CA ILE A 258 5.30 -26.14 -15.48
C ILE A 258 4.51 -26.73 -16.66
N SER A 259 4.86 -27.93 -17.09
CA SER A 259 4.26 -28.58 -18.26
C SER A 259 2.76 -28.84 -18.05
N GLN A 260 2.37 -29.29 -16.86
CA GLN A 260 0.97 -29.49 -16.48
C GLN A 260 0.23 -28.16 -16.27
N ILE A 261 0.86 -27.12 -15.68
CA ILE A 261 0.27 -25.78 -15.56
C ILE A 261 -0.06 -25.20 -16.94
N LEU A 262 0.88 -25.25 -17.90
CA LEU A 262 0.67 -24.73 -19.25
C LEU A 262 -0.43 -25.47 -20.00
N LYS A 263 -0.50 -26.80 -19.84
CA LYS A 263 -1.58 -27.63 -20.37
C LYS A 263 -2.94 -27.24 -19.78
N LEU A 264 -3.04 -27.17 -18.45
CA LEU A 264 -4.28 -26.80 -17.75
C LEU A 264 -4.74 -25.38 -18.11
N ARG A 265 -3.81 -24.43 -18.26
CA ARG A 265 -4.09 -23.07 -18.74
C ARG A 265 -4.64 -23.05 -20.17
N LEU A 266 -4.10 -23.88 -21.06
CA LEU A 266 -4.60 -24.04 -22.43
C LEU A 266 -5.98 -24.73 -22.48
N GLU A 267 -6.23 -25.72 -21.61
CA GLU A 267 -7.55 -26.35 -21.48
C GLU A 267 -8.60 -25.39 -20.88
N LYS A 268 -8.23 -24.57 -19.88
CA LYS A 268 -9.08 -23.48 -19.35
C LYS A 268 -9.47 -22.49 -20.45
N ALA A 269 -8.51 -22.03 -21.25
CA ALA A 269 -8.77 -21.09 -22.34
C ALA A 269 -9.78 -21.65 -23.34
N LYS A 270 -9.61 -22.91 -23.75
CA LYS A 270 -10.51 -23.59 -24.70
C LYS A 270 -11.92 -23.80 -24.14
N LEU A 271 -12.07 -24.06 -22.84
CA LEU A 271 -13.40 -24.12 -22.20
C LEU A 271 -14.09 -22.75 -22.20
N LEU A 272 -13.34 -21.67 -21.95
CA LEU A 272 -13.84 -20.28 -21.99
C LEU A 272 -13.99 -19.72 -23.44
N GLY A 273 -13.78 -20.53 -24.48
CA GLY A 273 -13.93 -20.11 -25.89
C GLY A 273 -12.73 -19.36 -26.49
N TYR A 274 -11.64 -19.19 -25.75
CA TYR A 274 -10.40 -18.54 -26.21
C TYR A 274 -9.43 -19.53 -26.87
N LYS A 275 -8.56 -19.05 -27.76
CA LYS A 275 -7.59 -19.91 -28.48
C LYS A 275 -6.44 -20.37 -27.60
N ASN A 276 -5.98 -19.49 -26.70
CA ASN A 276 -4.82 -19.69 -25.82
C ASN A 276 -4.99 -18.91 -24.50
N PHE A 277 -4.11 -19.15 -23.53
CA PHE A 277 -4.22 -18.53 -22.21
C PHE A 277 -3.90 -17.04 -22.20
N ALA A 278 -3.05 -16.56 -23.13
CA ALA A 278 -2.78 -15.14 -23.24
C ALA A 278 -4.05 -14.33 -23.56
N GLU A 279 -4.91 -14.80 -24.46
CA GLU A 279 -6.20 -14.14 -24.75
C GLU A 279 -7.10 -14.05 -23.49
N VAL A 280 -7.10 -15.08 -22.63
CA VAL A 280 -7.79 -15.05 -21.32
C VAL A 280 -7.17 -14.00 -20.39
N SER A 281 -5.84 -13.93 -20.34
CA SER A 281 -5.09 -13.01 -19.46
C SER A 281 -5.25 -11.53 -19.89
N MET A 282 -5.40 -11.27 -21.20
CA MET A 282 -5.64 -9.93 -21.74
C MET A 282 -7.05 -9.39 -21.43
N ALA A 283 -8.04 -10.25 -21.15
CA ALA A 283 -9.41 -9.79 -20.86
C ALA A 283 -9.51 -8.84 -19.63
N ARG A 284 -8.56 -8.94 -18.69
CA ARG A 284 -8.39 -8.08 -17.50
C ARG A 284 -7.20 -7.09 -17.62
N LYS A 285 -6.74 -6.77 -18.82
CA LYS A 285 -5.58 -5.89 -19.06
C LYS A 285 -5.93 -4.82 -20.12
N MET A 286 -5.12 -3.77 -20.18
CA MET A 286 -5.23 -2.69 -21.18
C MET A 286 -4.80 -3.17 -22.57
N ALA A 287 -3.79 -4.05 -22.63
CA ALA A 287 -3.21 -4.50 -23.88
C ALA A 287 -3.96 -5.66 -24.54
N THR A 288 -3.58 -5.92 -25.79
CA THR A 288 -3.91 -7.15 -26.53
C THR A 288 -2.62 -7.83 -26.96
N VAL A 289 -2.66 -9.14 -27.26
CA VAL A 289 -1.47 -9.93 -27.62
C VAL A 289 -0.62 -9.26 -28.70
N ASP A 290 -1.25 -8.77 -29.78
CA ASP A 290 -0.57 -8.08 -30.88
C ASP A 290 0.14 -6.79 -30.43
N ARG A 291 -0.46 -6.02 -29.51
CA ARG A 291 0.13 -4.77 -28.98
C ARG A 291 1.23 -5.02 -27.97
N VAL A 292 1.17 -6.13 -27.23
CA VAL A 292 2.29 -6.59 -26.40
C VAL A 292 3.46 -7.00 -27.30
N GLN A 293 3.22 -7.77 -28.36
CA GLN A 293 4.27 -8.15 -29.32
C GLN A 293 4.89 -6.92 -30.02
N GLU A 294 4.08 -5.95 -30.42
CA GLU A 294 4.54 -4.66 -30.98
C GLU A 294 5.44 -3.90 -30.01
N LEU A 295 5.01 -3.74 -28.74
CA LEU A 295 5.80 -3.02 -27.73
C LEU A 295 7.11 -3.75 -27.41
N LEU A 296 7.06 -5.07 -27.21
CA LEU A 296 8.24 -5.88 -26.88
C LEU A 296 9.26 -5.85 -28.02
N GLU A 297 8.86 -6.02 -29.28
CA GLU A 297 9.78 -5.92 -30.43
C GLU A 297 10.35 -4.50 -30.59
N LYS A 298 9.54 -3.46 -30.38
CA LYS A 298 9.96 -2.05 -30.45
C LYS A 298 11.03 -1.72 -29.41
N ILE A 299 10.90 -2.23 -28.17
CA ILE A 299 11.92 -2.09 -27.13
C ILE A 299 13.13 -2.98 -27.43
N ARG A 300 12.92 -4.24 -27.85
CA ARG A 300 13.97 -5.21 -28.21
C ARG A 300 14.92 -4.65 -29.27
N ALA A 301 14.37 -4.11 -30.35
CA ALA A 301 15.12 -3.59 -31.49
C ALA A 301 16.02 -2.40 -31.09
N ALA A 302 15.53 -1.49 -30.24
CA ALA A 302 16.32 -0.36 -29.76
C ALA A 302 17.32 -0.72 -28.64
N SER A 303 17.03 -1.79 -27.87
CA SER A 303 17.93 -2.28 -26.81
C SER A 303 19.07 -3.16 -27.35
N TRP A 304 18.89 -3.79 -28.51
CA TRP A 304 19.82 -4.80 -29.06
C TRP A 304 21.24 -4.27 -29.29
N ASP A 305 21.40 -3.20 -30.08
CA ASP A 305 22.73 -2.66 -30.41
C ASP A 305 23.47 -2.18 -29.14
N HIS A 306 22.74 -1.64 -28.17
CA HIS A 306 23.28 -1.25 -26.86
C HIS A 306 23.72 -2.47 -26.03
N ALA A 307 22.94 -3.56 -26.01
CA ALA A 307 23.33 -4.81 -25.34
C ALA A 307 24.54 -5.50 -26.01
N VAL A 308 24.70 -5.35 -27.32
CA VAL A 308 25.89 -5.81 -28.05
C VAL A 308 27.11 -4.95 -27.67
N GLN A 309 26.98 -3.62 -27.66
CA GLN A 309 28.06 -2.74 -27.21
C GLN A 309 28.43 -2.99 -25.74
N ASP A 310 27.45 -3.21 -24.86
CA ASP A 310 27.67 -3.60 -23.45
C ASP A 310 28.52 -4.89 -23.31
N MET A 311 28.44 -5.80 -24.28
CA MET A 311 29.20 -7.06 -24.30
C MET A 311 30.61 -6.86 -24.87
N GLU A 312 30.79 -6.00 -25.88
CA GLU A 312 32.10 -5.65 -26.42
C GLU A 312 32.91 -4.75 -25.46
N ASP A 313 32.25 -3.82 -24.74
CA ASP A 313 32.84 -3.03 -23.64
C ASP A 313 33.43 -3.96 -22.56
N LEU A 314 32.70 -5.03 -22.17
CA LEU A 314 33.22 -6.05 -21.25
C LEU A 314 34.42 -6.78 -21.85
N LYS A 315 34.29 -7.36 -23.05
CA LYS A 315 35.38 -8.12 -23.69
C LYS A 315 36.66 -7.31 -23.81
N ALA A 316 36.56 -6.02 -24.16
CA ALA A 316 37.69 -5.10 -24.17
C ALA A 316 38.31 -4.96 -22.77
N PHE A 317 37.51 -4.66 -21.75
CA PHE A 317 37.96 -4.46 -20.38
C PHE A 317 38.62 -5.72 -19.76
N VAL A 318 38.04 -6.92 -19.97
CA VAL A 318 38.61 -8.19 -19.46
C VAL A 318 39.91 -8.56 -20.18
N LYS A 319 40.03 -8.21 -21.46
CA LYS A 319 41.26 -8.38 -22.24
C LYS A 319 42.36 -7.44 -21.79
N ASP A 320 42.03 -6.17 -21.57
CA ASP A 320 43.00 -5.15 -21.14
C ASP A 320 43.44 -5.34 -19.67
N SER A 321 42.64 -6.00 -18.83
CA SER A 321 43.06 -6.47 -17.50
C SER A 321 44.02 -7.67 -17.52
N GLY A 322 44.26 -8.27 -18.69
CA GLY A 322 45.16 -9.42 -18.86
C GLY A 322 44.61 -10.75 -18.32
N SER A 323 43.31 -10.83 -18.05
CA SER A 323 42.68 -11.98 -17.38
C SER A 323 42.56 -13.21 -18.29
N ALA A 324 42.75 -14.41 -17.73
CA ALA A 324 42.72 -15.66 -18.49
C ALA A 324 41.36 -15.92 -19.18
N GLU A 325 40.26 -15.53 -18.53
CA GLU A 325 38.88 -15.61 -19.03
C GLU A 325 38.53 -14.63 -20.15
N ALA A 326 39.44 -13.71 -20.55
CA ALA A 326 39.20 -12.74 -21.63
C ALA A 326 38.85 -13.35 -23.00
N ASN A 327 39.22 -14.61 -23.24
CA ASN A 327 38.92 -15.34 -24.48
C ASN A 327 37.74 -16.32 -24.34
N ASP A 328 37.15 -16.42 -23.14
CA ASP A 328 36.20 -17.46 -22.72
C ASP A 328 35.19 -16.87 -21.71
N LEU A 329 34.64 -15.68 -21.98
CA LEU A 329 33.68 -15.05 -21.07
C LEU A 329 32.36 -15.83 -21.00
N ALA A 330 32.07 -16.38 -19.82
CA ALA A 330 30.87 -17.14 -19.53
C ALA A 330 29.86 -16.33 -18.68
N HIS A 331 28.64 -16.83 -18.53
CA HIS A 331 27.58 -16.15 -17.78
C HIS A 331 27.96 -15.82 -16.33
N TRP A 332 28.75 -16.68 -15.68
CA TRP A 332 29.23 -16.49 -14.31
C TRP A 332 30.36 -15.45 -14.17
N ASP A 333 30.86 -14.90 -15.27
CA ASP A 333 31.86 -13.83 -15.29
C ASP A 333 31.20 -12.45 -15.52
N LEU A 334 29.98 -12.41 -16.09
CA LEU A 334 29.35 -11.17 -16.56
C LEU A 334 29.09 -10.16 -15.44
N ASN A 335 28.58 -10.60 -14.28
CA ASN A 335 28.34 -9.70 -13.14
C ASN A 335 29.66 -9.18 -12.56
N PHE A 336 30.65 -10.07 -12.36
CA PHE A 336 31.95 -9.73 -11.80
C PHE A 336 32.67 -8.66 -12.64
N TRP A 337 32.73 -8.85 -13.97
CA TRP A 337 33.36 -7.88 -14.86
C TRP A 337 32.50 -6.64 -15.13
N SER A 338 31.17 -6.73 -15.01
CA SER A 338 30.31 -5.54 -15.02
C SER A 338 30.62 -4.65 -13.83
N GLU A 339 30.87 -5.23 -12.65
CA GLU A 339 31.21 -4.46 -11.46
C GLU A 339 32.61 -3.84 -11.55
N ARG A 340 33.64 -4.63 -11.92
CA ARG A 340 35.00 -4.08 -12.15
C ARG A 340 35.02 -2.99 -13.23
N LEU A 341 34.19 -3.12 -14.27
CA LEU A 341 34.03 -2.08 -15.30
C LEU A 341 33.27 -0.86 -14.77
N ARG A 342 32.24 -1.03 -13.93
CA ARG A 342 31.51 0.08 -13.28
C ARG A 342 32.43 0.89 -12.37
N GLU A 343 33.16 0.20 -11.48
CA GLU A 343 34.22 0.76 -10.64
C GLU A 343 35.21 1.57 -11.49
N SER A 344 35.81 0.96 -12.51
CA SER A 344 36.85 1.61 -13.32
C SER A 344 36.34 2.71 -14.26
N LYS A 345 35.05 2.71 -14.65
CA LYS A 345 34.47 3.64 -15.63
C LYS A 345 33.84 4.87 -14.97
N TYR A 346 33.40 4.75 -13.72
CA TYR A 346 32.71 5.81 -12.98
C TYR A 346 33.40 6.21 -11.67
N ASP A 347 34.41 5.47 -11.21
CA ASP A 347 35.13 5.69 -9.94
C ASP A 347 34.16 5.71 -8.74
N ILE A 348 33.35 4.64 -8.68
CA ILE A 348 32.35 4.33 -7.65
C ILE A 348 32.68 2.95 -7.07
N ASP A 349 32.79 2.85 -5.75
CA ASP A 349 32.73 1.59 -5.01
C ASP A 349 31.35 1.46 -4.34
N GLU A 350 30.71 0.30 -4.46
CA GLU A 350 29.41 0.04 -3.85
C GLU A 350 29.49 -0.22 -2.34
N GLU A 351 30.59 -0.81 -1.85
CA GLU A 351 30.78 -1.00 -0.41
C GLU A 351 31.02 0.35 0.29
N GLY A 352 31.82 1.24 -0.32
CA GLY A 352 31.99 2.63 0.11
C GLY A 352 30.72 3.50 0.03
N LEU A 353 29.70 3.08 -0.71
CA LEU A 353 28.37 3.73 -0.73
C LEU A 353 27.44 3.24 0.37
N ARG A 354 27.48 1.95 0.76
CA ARG A 354 26.59 1.36 1.79
C ARG A 354 26.46 2.20 3.07
N PRO A 355 27.54 2.78 3.65
CA PRO A 355 27.43 3.61 4.85
C PRO A 355 26.52 4.83 4.73
N TYR A 356 26.27 5.35 3.53
CA TYR A 356 25.38 6.48 3.29
C TYR A 356 23.90 6.09 3.15
N PHE A 357 23.60 4.81 2.93
CA PHE A 357 22.26 4.28 2.70
C PHE A 357 21.81 3.38 3.85
N ALA A 358 21.89 3.89 5.08
CA ALA A 358 21.29 3.23 6.24
C ALA A 358 19.76 3.32 6.17
N LEU A 359 19.07 2.18 6.31
CA LEU A 359 17.61 2.07 6.14
C LEU A 359 16.81 3.17 6.86
N PRO A 360 17.07 3.54 8.14
CA PRO A 360 16.34 4.64 8.78
C PRO A 360 16.42 5.97 8.02
N LYS A 361 17.58 6.32 7.45
CA LYS A 361 17.76 7.56 6.67
C LYS A 361 17.13 7.48 5.27
N VAL A 362 17.00 6.27 4.71
CA VAL A 362 16.22 6.00 3.50
C VAL A 362 14.73 6.23 3.78
N MET A 363 14.20 5.72 4.89
CA MET A 363 12.81 5.95 5.28
C MET A 363 12.53 7.43 5.59
N ASP A 364 13.40 8.11 6.37
CA ASP A 364 13.27 9.56 6.66
C ASP A 364 13.07 10.39 5.38
N GLY A 365 13.93 10.18 4.38
CA GLY A 365 13.90 10.94 3.13
C GLY A 365 12.77 10.52 2.18
N LEU A 366 12.36 9.24 2.20
CA LEU A 366 11.19 8.73 1.48
C LEU A 366 9.89 9.32 2.04
N PHE A 367 9.74 9.38 3.36
CA PHE A 367 8.58 10.01 4.00
C PHE A 367 8.58 11.53 3.82
N SER A 368 9.74 12.18 3.89
CA SER A 368 9.89 13.62 3.55
C SER A 368 9.48 13.91 2.09
N LEU A 369 9.86 13.03 1.14
CA LEU A 369 9.41 13.12 -0.25
C LEU A 369 7.89 12.92 -0.37
N ALA A 370 7.32 11.93 0.32
CA ALA A 370 5.88 11.66 0.30
C ALA A 370 5.06 12.83 0.87
N ASN A 371 5.56 13.47 1.93
CA ASN A 371 4.98 14.69 2.49
C ASN A 371 4.98 15.84 1.47
N LYS A 372 6.11 16.07 0.79
CA LYS A 372 6.25 17.10 -0.23
C LYS A 372 5.35 16.86 -1.46
N LEU A 373 5.40 15.66 -2.04
CA LEU A 373 4.65 15.34 -3.25
C LEU A 373 3.14 15.22 -2.97
N PHE A 374 2.75 14.55 -1.89
CA PHE A 374 1.37 14.09 -1.68
C PHE A 374 0.69 14.76 -0.48
N GLY A 375 1.45 15.30 0.46
CA GLY A 375 0.95 15.96 1.68
C GLY A 375 0.47 14.99 2.75
N ILE A 376 1.21 13.90 2.94
CA ILE A 376 1.00 12.96 4.04
C ILE A 376 2.15 13.05 5.04
N THR A 377 1.87 12.87 6.32
CA THR A 377 2.90 12.63 7.33
C THR A 377 2.90 11.15 7.64
N VAL A 378 4.08 10.56 7.83
CA VAL A 378 4.25 9.13 8.13
C VAL A 378 5.15 9.03 9.34
N GLU A 379 4.65 8.41 10.40
CA GLU A 379 5.29 8.31 11.71
C GLU A 379 5.27 6.84 12.18
N ALA A 380 6.15 6.49 13.12
CA ALA A 380 6.33 5.11 13.56
C ALA A 380 5.25 4.69 14.58
N ALA A 381 4.64 3.53 14.33
CA ALA A 381 3.54 2.99 15.14
C ALA A 381 3.89 1.62 15.77
N ASP A 382 5.16 1.36 16.05
CA ASP A 382 5.69 0.04 16.47
C ASP A 382 5.08 -0.48 17.79
N GLY A 383 4.51 0.40 18.62
CA GLY A 383 3.75 0.04 19.83
C GLY A 383 2.37 -0.57 19.54
N LEU A 384 1.84 -0.40 18.32
CA LEU A 384 0.57 -0.96 17.85
C LEU A 384 0.76 -2.18 16.94
N ALA A 385 1.96 -2.38 16.36
CA ALA A 385 2.30 -3.52 15.52
C ALA A 385 3.74 -4.02 15.80
N PRO A 386 3.93 -5.21 16.40
CA PRO A 386 5.23 -5.64 16.91
C PRO A 386 6.20 -6.12 15.82
N MET A 387 7.39 -5.51 15.77
CA MET A 387 8.49 -5.89 14.87
C MET A 387 9.65 -6.59 15.62
N PRO A 388 10.40 -7.51 14.97
CA PRO A 388 11.58 -8.13 15.58
C PRO A 388 12.74 -7.14 15.74
N PRO A 389 13.57 -7.27 16.79
CA PRO A 389 14.73 -6.41 16.97
C PRO A 389 15.79 -6.66 15.89
N VAL A 390 16.17 -5.60 15.18
CA VAL A 390 17.42 -5.53 14.40
C VAL A 390 18.58 -5.36 15.38
N GLY A 391 19.75 -5.94 15.09
CA GLY A 391 20.93 -5.82 15.95
C GLY A 391 21.55 -4.42 15.96
N ASP A 392 22.63 -4.25 16.73
CA ASP A 392 23.26 -2.97 17.11
C ASP A 392 23.75 -2.05 15.97
N LYS A 393 23.58 -2.43 14.70
CA LYS A 393 23.85 -1.60 13.52
C LYS A 393 22.65 -1.58 12.56
N PRO A 394 22.31 -0.41 11.96
CA PRO A 394 21.24 -0.33 10.98
C PRO A 394 21.59 -1.14 9.72
N SER A 395 20.56 -1.61 9.00
CA SER A 395 20.76 -2.22 7.68
C SER A 395 21.38 -1.21 6.71
N LEU A 396 22.50 -1.57 6.07
CA LEU A 396 23.25 -0.71 5.14
C LEU A 396 23.06 -1.19 3.69
N MET A 397 22.30 -0.41 2.92
CA MET A 397 21.71 -0.82 1.65
C MET A 397 22.62 -0.52 0.46
N THR A 398 22.55 -1.35 -0.58
CA THR A 398 22.95 -0.96 -1.94
C THR A 398 21.99 0.10 -2.51
N PHE A 399 22.42 0.81 -3.55
CA PHE A 399 21.51 1.71 -4.26
C PHE A 399 20.30 0.97 -4.87
N ARG A 400 20.46 -0.30 -5.30
CA ARG A 400 19.33 -1.07 -5.85
C ARG A 400 18.32 -1.48 -4.76
N GLU A 401 18.77 -1.75 -3.54
CA GLU A 401 17.87 -1.97 -2.40
C GLU A 401 17.09 -0.69 -2.05
N VAL A 402 17.67 0.50 -2.23
CA VAL A 402 16.96 1.79 -2.08
C VAL A 402 15.89 1.96 -3.16
N GLU A 403 16.21 1.67 -4.43
CA GLU A 403 15.22 1.65 -5.53
C GLU A 403 14.07 0.68 -5.22
N THR A 404 14.35 -0.53 -4.72
CA THR A 404 13.31 -1.49 -4.32
C THR A 404 12.41 -0.96 -3.19
N VAL A 405 12.95 -0.32 -2.15
CA VAL A 405 12.11 0.27 -1.08
C VAL A 405 11.21 1.39 -1.61
N PHE A 406 11.69 2.19 -2.56
CA PHE A 406 10.86 3.19 -3.25
C PHE A 406 9.78 2.54 -4.13
N HIS A 407 10.10 1.44 -4.82
CA HIS A 407 9.19 0.65 -5.66
C HIS A 407 8.00 0.11 -4.84
N GLU A 408 8.27 -0.64 -3.76
CA GLU A 408 7.21 -1.20 -2.90
C GLU A 408 6.37 -0.09 -2.22
N PHE A 409 7.02 1.01 -1.81
CA PHE A 409 6.30 2.15 -1.24
C PHE A 409 5.39 2.85 -2.27
N GLY A 410 5.68 2.77 -3.57
CA GLY A 410 4.78 3.25 -4.63
C GLY A 410 3.48 2.44 -4.69
N HIS A 411 3.53 1.11 -4.53
CA HIS A 411 2.31 0.30 -4.38
C HIS A 411 1.57 0.62 -3.08
N ALA A 412 2.30 0.74 -1.96
CA ALA A 412 1.70 1.12 -0.68
C ALA A 412 0.99 2.49 -0.75
N LEU A 413 1.57 3.48 -1.43
CA LEU A 413 0.96 4.79 -1.68
C LEU A 413 -0.33 4.69 -2.52
N GLN A 414 -0.40 3.82 -3.52
CA GLN A 414 -1.62 3.63 -4.31
C GLN A 414 -2.73 2.94 -3.50
N HIS A 415 -2.36 2.00 -2.62
CA HIS A 415 -3.32 1.37 -1.71
C HIS A 415 -3.83 2.37 -0.66
N MET A 416 -2.93 3.04 0.07
CA MET A 416 -3.25 3.92 1.20
C MET A 416 -3.90 5.26 0.80
N LEU A 417 -3.58 5.81 -0.38
CA LEU A 417 -4.06 7.16 -0.78
C LEU A 417 -5.23 7.12 -1.76
N THR A 418 -5.91 5.99 -1.85
CA THR A 418 -7.18 5.87 -2.58
C THR A 418 -8.28 6.76 -1.99
N ARG A 419 -9.26 7.12 -2.81
CA ARG A 419 -10.51 7.77 -2.40
C ARG A 419 -11.76 7.10 -2.96
N GLN A 420 -11.63 5.88 -3.49
CA GLN A 420 -12.79 5.05 -3.75
C GLN A 420 -13.18 4.39 -2.42
N ASP A 421 -14.41 4.64 -2.01
CA ASP A 421 -15.14 3.93 -0.95
C ASP A 421 -15.70 2.58 -1.45
N GLU A 422 -15.96 2.48 -2.75
CA GLU A 422 -16.33 1.23 -3.45
C GLU A 422 -15.21 0.18 -3.42
N ALA A 423 -15.22 -0.73 -2.43
CA ALA A 423 -14.12 -1.65 -2.10
C ALA A 423 -13.56 -2.46 -3.29
N PHE A 424 -14.43 -2.96 -4.17
CA PHE A 424 -14.03 -3.73 -5.38
C PHE A 424 -13.18 -2.94 -6.38
N VAL A 425 -13.09 -1.61 -6.24
CA VAL A 425 -12.26 -0.72 -7.06
C VAL A 425 -11.33 0.19 -6.23
N ALA A 426 -11.20 -0.07 -4.93
CA ALA A 426 -10.37 0.71 -4.01
C ALA A 426 -8.89 0.29 -4.01
N GLY A 427 -8.00 1.26 -3.76
CA GLY A 427 -6.55 1.02 -3.72
C GLY A 427 -6.01 0.56 -5.08
N ILE A 428 -5.64 -0.72 -5.15
CA ILE A 428 -5.13 -1.39 -6.36
C ILE A 428 -6.23 -2.29 -7.00
N SER A 429 -7.33 -2.55 -6.29
CA SER A 429 -8.45 -3.37 -6.77
C SER A 429 -9.08 -2.77 -8.02
N GLY A 430 -9.48 -3.62 -8.96
CA GLY A 430 -10.11 -3.20 -10.23
C GLY A 430 -9.19 -2.45 -11.21
N ILE A 431 -7.90 -2.30 -10.94
CA ILE A 431 -6.90 -1.77 -11.89
C ILE A 431 -6.46 -2.88 -12.84
N GLU A 432 -6.41 -2.59 -14.15
CA GLU A 432 -5.83 -3.48 -15.16
C GLU A 432 -4.36 -3.83 -14.83
N TRP A 433 -3.99 -5.11 -14.89
CA TRP A 433 -2.72 -5.61 -14.35
C TRP A 433 -1.45 -5.10 -15.07
N ASP A 434 -1.58 -4.47 -16.24
CA ASP A 434 -0.49 -3.76 -16.94
C ASP A 434 -0.37 -2.27 -16.56
N ALA A 435 -1.18 -1.77 -15.63
CA ALA A 435 -1.07 -0.44 -15.01
C ALA A 435 -0.64 -0.45 -13.53
N VAL A 436 -0.73 -1.57 -12.80
CA VAL A 436 -0.44 -1.60 -11.34
C VAL A 436 1.02 -1.26 -10.98
N GLU A 437 1.93 -1.45 -11.94
CA GLU A 437 3.37 -1.13 -11.85
C GLU A 437 3.69 0.35 -12.13
N LEU A 438 2.69 1.19 -12.43
CA LEU A 438 2.88 2.62 -12.70
C LEU A 438 3.41 3.39 -11.47
N PRO A 439 2.81 3.28 -10.26
CA PRO A 439 3.24 4.07 -9.11
C PRO A 439 4.57 3.60 -8.52
N SER A 440 4.84 2.29 -8.53
CA SER A 440 6.07 1.68 -8.03
C SER A 440 7.29 2.16 -8.82
N GLN A 441 7.25 1.98 -10.14
CA GLN A 441 8.31 2.46 -11.04
C GLN A 441 8.38 3.99 -11.15
N PHE A 442 7.27 4.70 -10.92
CA PHE A 442 7.30 6.16 -10.80
C PHE A 442 8.14 6.60 -9.59
N MET A 443 8.03 5.91 -8.45
CA MET A 443 8.80 6.22 -7.25
C MET A 443 10.31 5.97 -7.44
N GLU A 444 10.73 4.89 -8.12
CA GLU A 444 12.15 4.60 -8.44
C GLU A 444 12.88 5.79 -9.11
N ASN A 445 12.17 6.63 -9.89
CA ASN A 445 12.80 7.78 -10.54
C ASN A 445 13.29 8.85 -9.54
N TRP A 446 12.66 8.97 -8.38
CA TRP A 446 13.05 9.93 -7.34
C TRP A 446 14.33 9.55 -6.60
N CYS A 447 14.78 8.29 -6.68
CA CYS A 447 16.09 7.88 -6.15
C CYS A 447 17.25 8.64 -6.82
N TYR A 448 17.07 9.15 -8.05
CA TYR A 448 18.04 9.98 -8.76
C TYR A 448 17.76 11.49 -8.68
N HIS A 449 16.66 11.91 -8.05
CA HIS A 449 16.36 13.33 -7.87
C HIS A 449 17.31 13.92 -6.81
N LYS A 450 18.12 14.94 -7.20
CA LYS A 450 19.21 15.47 -6.37
C LYS A 450 18.81 15.76 -4.93
N ASN A 451 17.73 16.51 -4.71
CA ASN A 451 17.33 16.92 -3.36
C ASN A 451 16.80 15.74 -2.53
N THR A 452 16.29 14.68 -3.18
CA THR A 452 15.88 13.43 -2.52
C THR A 452 17.09 12.56 -2.16
N LEU A 453 18.01 12.35 -3.12
CA LEU A 453 19.21 11.54 -2.87
C LEU A 453 20.06 12.16 -1.76
N LEU A 454 20.28 13.48 -1.78
CA LEU A 454 21.09 14.17 -0.76
C LEU A 454 20.37 14.36 0.60
N SER A 455 19.04 14.19 0.68
CA SER A 455 18.36 14.16 1.98
C SER A 455 18.53 12.80 2.69
N ILE A 456 18.59 11.73 1.90
CA ILE A 456 18.78 10.33 2.33
C ILE A 456 20.25 10.01 2.61
N ALA A 457 21.13 10.30 1.65
CA ALA A 457 22.48 9.77 1.58
C ALA A 457 23.40 10.46 2.59
N LYS A 458 23.46 9.92 3.82
CA LYS A 458 24.20 10.46 4.97
C LYS A 458 24.91 9.33 5.69
N HIS A 459 26.20 9.49 5.95
CA HIS A 459 27.05 8.45 6.52
C HIS A 459 26.58 8.09 7.96
N TYR A 460 26.23 6.82 8.19
CA TYR A 460 25.47 6.41 9.38
C TYR A 460 26.15 6.71 10.74
N GLU A 461 27.48 6.77 10.79
CA GLU A 461 28.23 7.07 12.02
C GLU A 461 28.54 8.56 12.22
N THR A 462 28.56 9.37 11.16
CA THR A 462 29.07 10.76 11.21
C THR A 462 28.02 11.81 10.84
N GLY A 463 26.92 11.41 10.19
CA GLY A 463 25.88 12.31 9.69
C GLY A 463 26.25 13.10 8.43
N GLU A 464 27.50 13.02 7.97
CA GLU A 464 28.01 13.75 6.81
C GLU A 464 27.26 13.35 5.52
N PRO A 465 26.83 14.31 4.68
CA PRO A 465 26.13 14.03 3.44
C PRO A 465 27.06 13.42 2.39
N LEU A 466 26.48 12.66 1.46
CA LEU A 466 27.21 12.13 0.30
C LEU A 466 27.85 13.27 -0.51
N PRO A 467 29.17 13.21 -0.81
CA PRO A 467 29.81 14.26 -1.59
C PRO A 467 29.21 14.42 -2.98
N GLU A 468 29.04 15.68 -3.42
CA GLU A 468 28.47 16.05 -4.73
C GLU A 468 29.14 15.32 -5.92
N GLU A 469 30.45 15.07 -5.83
CA GLU A 469 31.18 14.30 -6.84
C GLU A 469 30.69 12.85 -6.95
N ILE A 470 30.43 12.19 -5.82
CA ILE A 470 29.93 10.82 -5.78
C ILE A 470 28.47 10.77 -6.26
N TYR A 471 27.65 11.79 -5.96
CA TYR A 471 26.33 11.97 -6.56
C TYR A 471 26.42 12.10 -8.10
N ALA A 472 27.32 12.95 -8.61
CA ALA A 472 27.51 13.13 -10.05
C ALA A 472 27.96 11.83 -10.75
N LYS A 473 28.82 11.04 -10.09
CA LYS A 473 29.23 9.71 -10.54
C LYS A 473 28.05 8.72 -10.57
N LEU A 474 27.24 8.65 -9.50
CA LEU A 474 26.02 7.83 -9.44
C LEU A 474 25.05 8.15 -10.59
N VAL A 475 24.81 9.43 -10.88
CA VAL A 475 23.97 9.86 -12.01
C VAL A 475 24.59 9.47 -13.35
N ALA A 476 25.90 9.60 -13.52
CA ALA A 476 26.59 9.13 -14.73
C ALA A 476 26.50 7.61 -14.92
N ALA A 477 26.47 6.85 -13.83
CA ALA A 477 26.33 5.39 -13.83
C ALA A 477 24.89 4.89 -14.05
N LYS A 478 23.85 5.73 -13.91
CA LYS A 478 22.42 5.34 -14.05
C LYS A 478 22.13 4.48 -15.29
N ASN A 479 22.70 4.84 -16.44
CA ASN A 479 22.44 4.18 -17.72
C ASN A 479 23.47 3.08 -18.06
N PHE A 480 24.35 2.70 -17.12
CA PHE A 480 25.33 1.63 -17.33
C PHE A 480 24.61 0.30 -17.59
N ARG A 481 24.93 -0.34 -18.72
CA ARG A 481 24.32 -1.60 -19.18
C ARG A 481 22.80 -1.58 -19.39
N ALA A 482 22.21 -0.39 -19.59
CA ALA A 482 20.76 -0.25 -19.82
C ALA A 482 20.25 -1.11 -20.98
N GLY A 483 21.06 -1.31 -22.04
CA GLY A 483 20.76 -2.22 -23.14
C GLY A 483 20.62 -3.67 -22.67
N THR A 484 21.63 -4.18 -21.95
CA THR A 484 21.63 -5.53 -21.36
C THR A 484 20.44 -5.75 -20.42
N PHE A 485 20.19 -4.82 -19.49
CA PHE A 485 19.10 -4.94 -18.51
C PHE A 485 17.73 -4.90 -19.19
N SER A 486 17.51 -3.98 -20.15
CA SER A 486 16.29 -3.92 -20.94
C SER A 486 16.06 -5.24 -21.69
N LEU A 487 17.07 -5.73 -22.42
CA LEU A 487 16.95 -6.95 -23.22
C LEU A 487 16.67 -8.21 -22.36
N ARG A 488 17.23 -8.28 -21.15
CA ARG A 488 16.91 -9.33 -20.14
C ARG A 488 15.44 -9.32 -19.76
N GLN A 489 14.86 -8.16 -19.46
CA GLN A 489 13.43 -8.06 -19.14
C GLN A 489 12.55 -8.41 -20.35
N ILE A 490 13.01 -8.08 -21.57
CA ILE A 490 12.34 -8.51 -22.80
C ILE A 490 12.40 -10.04 -22.99
N ARG A 491 13.50 -10.75 -22.72
CA ARG A 491 13.52 -12.24 -22.72
C ARG A 491 12.38 -12.79 -21.86
N PHE A 492 12.27 -12.32 -20.61
CA PHE A 492 11.27 -12.80 -19.65
C PHE A 492 9.83 -12.53 -20.11
N ALA A 493 9.55 -11.34 -20.65
CA ALA A 493 8.23 -11.02 -21.20
C ALA A 493 7.92 -11.81 -22.49
N SER A 494 8.89 -11.97 -23.38
CA SER A 494 8.72 -12.71 -24.63
C SER A 494 8.52 -14.22 -24.41
N VAL A 495 9.26 -14.84 -23.48
CA VAL A 495 9.10 -16.28 -23.20
C VAL A 495 7.80 -16.59 -22.48
N ASP A 496 7.36 -15.73 -21.53
CA ASP A 496 6.02 -15.82 -20.92
C ASP A 496 4.92 -15.74 -21.99
N MET A 497 5.00 -14.76 -22.88
CA MET A 497 4.04 -14.62 -23.98
C MET A 497 4.08 -15.79 -24.97
N GLU A 498 5.25 -16.31 -25.35
CA GLU A 498 5.34 -17.43 -26.30
C GLU A 498 4.82 -18.76 -25.69
N LEU A 499 5.12 -19.03 -24.42
CA LEU A 499 4.60 -20.17 -23.65
C LEU A 499 3.08 -20.16 -23.50
N HIS A 500 2.45 -18.98 -23.48
CA HIS A 500 1.00 -18.82 -23.32
C HIS A 500 0.23 -18.50 -24.62
N THR A 501 0.91 -18.38 -25.78
CA THR A 501 0.28 -18.10 -27.08
C THR A 501 0.42 -19.20 -28.12
N THR A 502 1.64 -19.69 -28.37
CA THR A 502 1.97 -20.57 -29.51
C THR A 502 2.57 -21.92 -29.11
N TYR A 503 3.02 -22.06 -27.87
CA TYR A 503 3.52 -23.33 -27.35
C TYR A 503 2.39 -24.38 -27.22
N ASP A 504 2.63 -25.59 -27.71
CA ASP A 504 1.77 -26.75 -27.45
C ASP A 504 2.43 -27.65 -26.38
N PRO A 505 1.90 -27.70 -25.14
CA PRO A 505 2.41 -28.56 -24.07
C PRO A 505 2.17 -30.07 -24.32
N SER A 506 1.50 -30.44 -25.43
CA SER A 506 1.39 -31.83 -25.91
C SER A 506 2.38 -32.15 -27.04
N GLY A 507 3.17 -31.16 -27.49
CA GLY A 507 4.13 -31.30 -28.59
C GLY A 507 5.49 -31.88 -28.17
N PRO A 508 6.39 -32.12 -29.14
CA PRO A 508 7.74 -32.64 -28.90
C PRO A 508 8.77 -31.57 -28.51
N VAL A 509 8.36 -30.31 -28.37
CA VAL A 509 9.20 -29.16 -28.05
C VAL A 509 9.13 -28.93 -26.54
N SER A 510 10.25 -28.82 -25.84
CA SER A 510 10.22 -28.52 -24.40
C SER A 510 10.11 -27.01 -24.13
N VAL A 511 9.70 -26.62 -22.92
CA VAL A 511 9.72 -25.21 -22.48
C VAL A 511 11.13 -24.58 -22.58
N TYR A 512 12.18 -25.39 -22.45
CA TYR A 512 13.57 -24.94 -22.59
C TYR A 512 13.98 -24.74 -24.07
N ASP A 513 13.30 -25.39 -25.02
CA ASP A 513 13.46 -25.12 -26.46
C ASP A 513 12.72 -23.85 -26.89
N VAL A 514 11.62 -23.49 -26.20
CA VAL A 514 10.97 -22.18 -26.35
C VAL A 514 11.90 -21.08 -25.87
N ASP A 515 12.43 -21.21 -24.65
CA ASP A 515 13.36 -20.23 -24.10
C ASP A 515 14.62 -20.02 -24.96
N ARG A 516 15.30 -21.10 -25.37
CA ARG A 516 16.47 -20.99 -26.27
C ARG A 516 16.16 -20.20 -27.54
N ARG A 517 15.02 -20.47 -28.18
CA ARG A 517 14.56 -19.77 -29.39
C ARG A 517 14.22 -18.29 -29.14
N VAL A 518 13.67 -17.96 -27.98
CA VAL A 518 13.44 -16.56 -27.58
C VAL A 518 14.77 -15.85 -27.31
N ALA A 519 15.71 -16.52 -26.66
CA ALA A 519 17.02 -15.99 -26.31
C ALA A 519 17.86 -15.60 -27.54
N GLU A 520 17.73 -16.30 -28.68
CA GLU A 520 18.39 -15.95 -29.96
C GLU A 520 18.18 -14.48 -30.40
N LYS A 521 17.10 -13.83 -29.97
CA LYS A 521 16.78 -12.42 -30.31
C LYS A 521 16.79 -11.48 -29.10
N THR A 522 16.91 -12.03 -27.89
CA THR A 522 16.74 -11.31 -26.60
C THR A 522 17.93 -11.49 -25.64
N GLN A 523 19.00 -12.16 -26.07
CA GLN A 523 20.30 -12.20 -25.38
C GLN A 523 21.45 -12.17 -26.39
N VAL A 524 22.58 -11.58 -25.97
CA VAL A 524 23.82 -11.51 -26.78
C VAL A 524 24.73 -12.72 -26.54
N LEU A 525 24.64 -13.32 -25.34
CA LEU A 525 25.27 -14.60 -25.01
C LEU A 525 24.17 -15.64 -24.84
N ALA A 526 24.25 -16.75 -25.60
CA ALA A 526 23.23 -17.79 -25.58
C ALA A 526 23.13 -18.51 -24.22
N PRO A 527 21.94 -18.94 -23.77
CA PRO A 527 21.78 -19.72 -22.54
C PRO A 527 22.65 -20.98 -22.49
N LEU A 528 23.00 -21.42 -21.29
CA LEU A 528 23.60 -22.74 -21.10
C LEU A 528 22.59 -23.84 -21.47
N PRO A 529 23.01 -25.02 -21.97
CA PRO A 529 22.11 -26.17 -22.14
C PRO A 529 21.49 -26.63 -20.81
N GLU A 530 22.17 -26.34 -19.70
CA GLU A 530 21.74 -26.53 -18.32
C GLU A 530 20.84 -25.41 -17.76
N ASP A 531 20.48 -24.37 -18.53
CA ASP A 531 19.61 -23.29 -18.03
C ASP A 531 18.20 -23.82 -17.70
N ARG A 532 17.78 -23.66 -16.44
CA ARG A 532 16.47 -24.05 -15.92
C ARG A 532 15.78 -22.89 -15.17
N PHE A 533 16.11 -21.63 -15.46
CA PHE A 533 15.55 -20.47 -14.75
C PHE A 533 14.00 -20.45 -14.70
N LEU A 534 13.32 -21.04 -15.69
CA LEU A 534 11.86 -21.23 -15.69
C LEU A 534 11.35 -21.96 -14.43
N CYS A 535 12.11 -22.91 -13.89
CA CYS A 535 11.80 -23.60 -12.64
C CYS A 535 11.82 -22.66 -11.41
N GLY A 536 12.48 -21.51 -11.51
CA GLY A 536 12.50 -20.43 -10.51
C GLY A 536 11.63 -19.22 -10.86
N PHE A 537 10.89 -19.24 -11.99
CA PHE A 537 10.18 -18.06 -12.50
C PHE A 537 8.78 -17.89 -11.88
N SER A 538 8.73 -17.74 -10.55
CA SER A 538 7.48 -17.69 -9.76
C SER A 538 6.47 -16.66 -10.23
N HIS A 539 6.90 -15.53 -10.81
CA HIS A 539 6.01 -14.50 -11.35
C HIS A 539 4.91 -15.06 -12.28
N ILE A 540 5.25 -16.03 -13.13
CA ILE A 540 4.33 -16.58 -14.14
C ILE A 540 3.76 -17.96 -13.78
N PHE A 541 4.39 -18.70 -12.86
CA PHE A 541 3.94 -20.05 -12.47
C PHE A 541 3.32 -20.12 -11.07
N ALA A 542 3.57 -19.12 -10.22
CA ALA A 542 3.09 -19.02 -8.84
C ALA A 542 2.78 -17.55 -8.45
N GLY A 543 2.22 -16.78 -9.40
CA GLY A 543 1.96 -15.35 -9.26
C GLY A 543 1.10 -14.79 -10.40
N GLY A 544 0.70 -13.51 -10.29
CA GLY A 544 -0.29 -12.88 -11.17
C GLY A 544 0.16 -12.59 -12.61
N TYR A 545 1.45 -12.75 -12.95
CA TYR A 545 2.03 -12.30 -14.21
C TYR A 545 1.98 -13.32 -15.35
N ALA A 546 1.15 -14.37 -15.25
CA ALA A 546 1.00 -15.37 -16.31
C ALA A 546 0.39 -14.75 -17.59
N ALA A 547 1.13 -14.80 -18.71
CA ALA A 547 0.86 -14.01 -19.92
C ALA A 547 0.69 -12.52 -19.59
N GLY A 548 1.62 -12.01 -18.80
CA GLY A 548 1.51 -10.75 -18.07
C GLY A 548 2.85 -10.19 -17.57
N TYR A 549 3.99 -10.88 -17.73
CA TYR A 549 5.28 -10.32 -17.31
C TYR A 549 5.70 -9.09 -18.13
N TYR A 550 5.08 -8.89 -19.30
CA TYR A 550 5.20 -7.64 -20.06
C TYR A 550 4.70 -6.40 -19.30
N SER A 551 3.86 -6.55 -18.27
CA SER A 551 3.29 -5.45 -17.46
C SER A 551 4.37 -4.51 -16.95
N TYR A 552 5.51 -5.05 -16.48
CA TYR A 552 6.67 -4.27 -16.07
C TYR A 552 7.17 -3.29 -17.15
N LYS A 553 7.16 -3.66 -18.43
CA LYS A 553 7.59 -2.80 -19.53
C LYS A 553 6.46 -2.01 -20.19
N TRP A 554 5.20 -2.37 -19.92
CA TRP A 554 4.03 -1.55 -20.30
C TRP A 554 3.89 -0.36 -19.35
N ALA A 555 3.93 -0.61 -18.05
CA ALA A 555 3.89 0.42 -17.02
C ALA A 555 5.14 1.31 -17.02
N GLU A 556 6.31 0.83 -17.41
CA GLU A 556 7.53 1.66 -17.49
C GLU A 556 7.39 2.79 -18.52
N VAL A 557 6.64 2.55 -19.60
CA VAL A 557 6.27 3.60 -20.57
C VAL A 557 5.37 4.65 -19.91
N LEU A 558 4.42 4.22 -19.06
CA LEU A 558 3.50 5.11 -18.34
C LEU A 558 4.22 5.91 -17.24
N SER A 559 5.09 5.26 -16.47
CA SER A 559 5.79 5.86 -15.32
C SER A 559 6.89 6.82 -15.76
N ALA A 560 7.62 6.52 -16.84
CA ALA A 560 8.57 7.46 -17.44
C ALA A 560 7.88 8.70 -18.04
N ASP A 561 6.72 8.55 -18.69
CA ASP A 561 5.97 9.70 -19.22
C ASP A 561 5.31 10.52 -18.09
N ALA A 562 4.81 9.86 -17.03
CA ALA A 562 4.30 10.51 -15.83
C ALA A 562 5.40 11.27 -15.06
N PHE A 563 6.60 10.69 -14.89
CA PHE A 563 7.74 11.38 -14.29
C PHE A 563 8.18 12.60 -15.12
N SER A 564 8.13 12.51 -16.45
CA SER A 564 8.43 13.67 -17.31
C SER A 564 7.45 14.85 -17.16
N ALA A 565 6.28 14.65 -16.53
CA ALA A 565 5.42 15.77 -16.14
C ALA A 565 6.03 16.66 -15.04
N PHE A 566 6.98 16.12 -14.26
CA PHE A 566 7.79 16.86 -13.29
C PHE A 566 9.02 17.49 -13.98
N GLU A 567 9.62 16.82 -14.97
CA GLU A 567 10.67 17.41 -15.82
C GLU A 567 10.17 18.65 -16.58
N ASP A 568 8.96 18.60 -17.16
CA ASP A 568 8.33 19.70 -17.91
C ASP A 568 8.18 21.01 -17.10
N VAL A 569 7.99 20.92 -15.78
CA VAL A 569 7.77 22.07 -14.89
C VAL A 569 9.05 22.57 -14.21
N GLY A 570 10.15 21.83 -14.37
CA GLY A 570 11.45 22.07 -13.73
C GLY A 570 11.62 21.28 -12.44
N LEU A 571 12.60 20.37 -12.40
CA LEU A 571 12.99 19.63 -11.18
C LEU A 571 13.73 20.51 -10.15
N ASP A 572 13.96 21.78 -10.47
CA ASP A 572 14.46 22.84 -9.60
C ASP A 572 13.34 23.72 -9.02
N ASN A 573 12.09 23.53 -9.46
CA ASN A 573 10.94 24.37 -9.13
C ASN A 573 10.03 23.67 -8.10
N GLU A 574 10.43 23.72 -6.83
CA GLU A 574 9.80 22.95 -5.74
C GLU A 574 8.28 23.13 -5.65
N LYS A 575 7.76 24.36 -5.83
CA LYS A 575 6.31 24.62 -5.82
C LYS A 575 5.57 23.94 -6.98
N ALA A 576 6.19 23.83 -8.15
CA ALA A 576 5.57 23.16 -9.31
C ALA A 576 5.74 21.63 -9.26
N ILE A 577 6.78 21.14 -8.57
CA ILE A 577 6.88 19.74 -8.14
C ILE A 577 5.72 19.40 -7.19
N GLU A 578 5.48 20.20 -6.16
CA GLU A 578 4.36 20.02 -5.22
C GLU A 578 3.00 20.04 -5.94
N GLU A 579 2.71 21.07 -6.75
CA GLU A 579 1.47 21.15 -7.54
C GLU A 579 1.28 19.96 -8.50
N THR A 580 2.37 19.36 -8.98
CA THR A 580 2.35 18.19 -9.87
C THR A 580 2.26 16.87 -9.09
N GLY A 581 2.86 16.79 -7.91
CA GLY A 581 2.71 15.69 -6.96
C GLY A 581 1.29 15.58 -6.43
N ARG A 582 0.67 16.71 -6.07
CA ARG A 582 -0.76 16.73 -5.70
C ARG A 582 -1.60 16.25 -6.88
N ARG A 583 -1.41 16.77 -8.09
CA ARG A 583 -2.13 16.28 -9.29
C ARG A 583 -1.93 14.77 -9.53
N PHE A 584 -0.76 14.21 -9.23
CA PHE A 584 -0.51 12.76 -9.30
C PHE A 584 -1.28 12.00 -8.23
N ARG A 585 -1.27 12.46 -6.97
CA ARG A 585 -2.10 11.91 -5.87
C ARG A 585 -3.58 11.91 -6.23
N GLU A 586 -4.13 13.07 -6.57
CA GLU A 586 -5.56 13.26 -6.88
C GLU A 586 -6.00 12.54 -8.17
N THR A 587 -5.13 11.76 -8.84
CA THR A 587 -5.45 10.99 -10.04
C THR A 587 -4.96 9.54 -10.00
N VAL A 588 -3.65 9.31 -10.03
CA VAL A 588 -3.05 7.95 -10.15
C VAL A 588 -3.15 7.16 -8.84
N LEU A 589 -3.10 7.84 -7.69
CA LEU A 589 -3.21 7.20 -6.38
C LEU A 589 -4.67 7.18 -5.88
N ALA A 590 -5.41 8.27 -6.05
CA ALA A 590 -6.77 8.42 -5.52
C ALA A 590 -7.84 7.60 -6.24
N LEU A 591 -7.75 7.40 -7.57
CA LEU A 591 -8.88 6.87 -8.36
C LEU A 591 -9.02 5.34 -8.34
N GLY A 592 -8.02 4.60 -7.87
CA GLY A 592 -8.02 3.13 -7.85
C GLY A 592 -8.42 2.51 -9.20
N GLY A 593 -9.17 1.40 -9.17
CA GLY A 593 -9.81 0.80 -10.34
C GLY A 593 -11.10 1.49 -10.79
N GLY A 594 -11.54 2.53 -10.06
CA GLY A 594 -12.83 3.20 -10.26
C GLY A 594 -12.89 4.09 -11.51
N LYS A 595 -11.76 4.21 -12.22
CA LYS A 595 -11.69 4.74 -13.58
C LYS A 595 -10.65 3.94 -14.37
N SER A 596 -10.81 3.83 -15.69
CA SER A 596 -9.79 3.14 -16.51
C SER A 596 -8.46 3.92 -16.49
N PRO A 597 -7.30 3.25 -16.35
CA PRO A 597 -5.98 3.89 -16.42
C PRO A 597 -5.72 4.69 -17.71
N LEU A 598 -6.43 4.39 -18.81
CA LEU A 598 -6.37 5.14 -20.07
C LEU A 598 -7.13 6.48 -20.06
N GLU A 599 -8.03 6.68 -19.08
CA GLU A 599 -8.87 7.88 -18.98
C GLU A 599 -8.41 8.86 -17.89
N THR A 600 -7.56 8.41 -16.97
CA THR A 600 -6.96 9.21 -15.91
C THR A 600 -6.27 10.47 -16.48
N PRO A 601 -6.40 11.67 -15.87
CA PRO A 601 -5.82 12.90 -16.45
C PRO A 601 -4.30 12.89 -16.71
N CYS A 602 -3.55 11.95 -16.13
CA CYS A 602 -2.14 11.73 -16.43
C CYS A 602 -1.92 11.13 -17.85
N SER A 603 -2.73 10.13 -18.24
CA SER A 603 -2.65 9.48 -19.56
C SER A 603 -3.31 10.28 -20.69
N GLN A 604 -4.13 11.30 -20.36
CA GLN A 604 -4.71 12.23 -21.35
C GLN A 604 -3.71 13.25 -21.95
N ARG A 605 -2.40 13.15 -21.68
CA ARG A 605 -1.33 13.95 -22.32
C ARG A 605 -1.12 13.60 -23.81
N GLY A 606 -2.14 13.82 -24.66
CA GLY A 606 -2.16 13.32 -26.04
C GLY A 606 -2.65 14.27 -27.16
N THR A 607 -3.37 15.36 -26.88
CA THR A 607 -4.06 16.14 -27.95
C THR A 607 -3.49 17.54 -28.22
N HIS A 608 -2.51 18.01 -27.42
CA HIS A 608 -1.93 19.35 -27.58
C HIS A 608 -0.45 19.28 -27.92
N ALA A 609 -0.14 19.45 -29.21
CA ALA A 609 1.25 19.46 -29.71
C ALA A 609 2.07 20.61 -29.08
N PRO A 610 3.37 20.39 -28.78
CA PRO A 610 4.19 21.36 -28.06
C PRO A 610 4.38 22.66 -28.85
N ARG A 611 3.77 23.75 -28.36
CA ARG A 611 4.04 25.10 -28.87
C ARG A 611 5.46 25.51 -28.48
N LYS A 612 6.40 25.32 -29.42
CA LYS A 612 7.78 25.80 -29.36
C LYS A 612 7.83 27.24 -28.83
N LYS A 613 8.86 27.59 -28.05
CA LYS A 613 9.24 28.98 -27.78
C LYS A 613 9.55 29.65 -29.14
N VAL A 614 8.79 30.69 -29.51
CA VAL A 614 8.90 31.40 -30.81
C VAL A 614 9.40 32.84 -30.58
N PRO A 615 10.50 33.26 -31.22
CA PRO A 615 10.91 34.67 -31.27
C PRO A 615 9.92 35.54 -32.08
N ARG A 616 9.91 36.86 -31.80
CA ARG A 616 8.88 37.82 -32.22
C ARG A 616 8.58 37.87 -33.74
N SER A 617 7.33 38.22 -34.04
CA SER A 617 6.73 38.52 -35.36
C SER A 617 7.27 39.85 -35.97
N PRO A 618 6.96 40.30 -37.23
CA PRO A 618 5.61 40.33 -37.84
C PRO A 618 5.46 40.20 -39.39
N ARG A 619 4.18 40.08 -39.84
CA ARG A 619 3.65 40.14 -41.24
C ARG A 619 4.00 38.89 -42.10
N CYS A 620 3.16 38.37 -43.02
CA CYS A 620 2.01 38.97 -43.73
C CYS A 620 0.98 37.90 -44.22
N THR A 621 -0.27 38.33 -44.47
CA THR A 621 -1.31 37.81 -45.41
C THR A 621 -1.50 36.30 -45.76
N TRP A 622 -2.78 35.87 -45.64
CA TRP A 622 -3.51 34.78 -46.35
C TRP A 622 -3.23 34.70 -47.89
N PRO A 623 -3.58 33.61 -48.66
CA PRO A 623 -4.77 32.74 -48.45
C PRO A 623 -4.77 31.24 -48.92
N THR A 624 -5.88 30.56 -48.55
CA THR A 624 -6.66 29.51 -49.28
C THR A 624 -6.18 28.06 -49.57
N SER A 625 -7.14 27.14 -49.29
CA SER A 625 -7.71 26.04 -50.13
C SER A 625 -7.11 24.63 -50.20
N THR A 626 -7.97 23.65 -49.82
CA THR A 626 -8.27 22.33 -50.46
C THR A 626 -7.15 21.29 -50.70
N ALA A 627 -7.40 19.98 -50.68
CA ALA A 627 -8.49 19.12 -50.16
C ALA A 627 -8.04 17.64 -50.37
N GLY A 628 -8.71 16.67 -49.73
CA GLY A 628 -8.52 15.24 -50.04
C GLY A 628 -8.88 14.28 -48.91
N GLU A 629 -10.09 13.73 -48.92
CA GLU A 629 -10.43 12.56 -48.11
C GLU A 629 -9.83 11.29 -48.75
N LEU A 630 -9.49 10.29 -47.92
CA LEU A 630 -9.50 8.89 -48.35
C LEU A 630 -10.25 8.07 -47.27
N LYS A 631 -11.43 7.56 -47.61
CA LYS A 631 -12.27 6.73 -46.73
C LYS A 631 -12.08 5.25 -47.05
N LEU A 632 -12.00 4.44 -46.01
CA LEU A 632 -12.31 3.01 -46.07
C LEU A 632 -13.35 2.70 -44.99
N PHE A 633 -14.32 1.87 -45.32
CA PHE A 633 -15.52 1.64 -44.53
C PHE A 633 -15.32 0.53 -43.48
N PHE A 634 -15.84 0.76 -42.29
CA PHE A 634 -16.65 -0.25 -41.60
C PHE A 634 -18.13 0.16 -41.72
N ALA A 635 -19.05 -0.77 -41.48
CA ALA A 635 -20.49 -0.57 -41.70
C ALA A 635 -21.26 -0.70 -40.38
N ASP A 636 -21.91 0.39 -39.96
CA ASP A 636 -22.63 0.48 -38.70
C ASP A 636 -24.06 -0.09 -38.74
N ASN A 637 -24.51 -0.52 -37.56
CA ASN A 637 -25.90 -0.48 -37.09
C ASN A 637 -25.81 -0.41 -35.54
N LYS A 638 -26.25 0.64 -34.83
CA LYS A 638 -26.92 1.88 -35.23
C LYS A 638 -26.50 3.06 -34.34
N GLU A 639 -26.96 4.26 -34.70
CA GLU A 639 -26.72 5.54 -34.03
C GLU A 639 -27.23 5.59 -32.58
N GLU A 640 -26.45 6.22 -31.68
CA GLU A 640 -26.81 7.54 -31.14
C GLU A 640 -25.55 8.29 -30.64
N GLU A 641 -25.69 9.56 -30.23
CA GLU A 641 -24.60 10.55 -30.28
C GLU A 641 -23.72 10.66 -29.02
N GLY A 642 -22.43 11.00 -29.21
CA GLY A 642 -21.72 11.85 -28.24
C GLY A 642 -20.50 11.31 -27.49
N SER A 643 -19.47 10.78 -28.16
CA SER A 643 -18.14 10.64 -27.52
C SER A 643 -16.95 10.79 -28.48
N TYR A 644 -15.92 11.53 -28.04
CA TYR A 644 -14.64 11.69 -28.73
C TYR A 644 -13.56 10.81 -28.06
N PHE A 645 -13.77 9.49 -28.06
CA PHE A 645 -12.74 8.55 -27.58
C PHE A 645 -11.64 8.35 -28.62
N HIS A 646 -10.49 9.00 -28.39
CA HIS A 646 -9.22 8.58 -28.99
C HIS A 646 -8.39 7.85 -27.94
N ALA A 647 -8.39 6.52 -28.01
CA ALA A 647 -7.58 5.67 -27.13
C ALA A 647 -6.09 5.98 -27.27
N TRP A 648 -5.38 6.01 -26.15
CA TRP A 648 -3.94 6.27 -26.11
C TRP A 648 -3.17 5.09 -26.73
N GLN A 649 -2.07 5.40 -27.44
CA GLN A 649 -1.12 4.42 -27.95
C GLN A 649 0.29 4.79 -27.45
N PRO A 650 1.19 3.81 -27.19
CA PRO A 650 2.61 4.02 -26.90
C PRO A 650 3.38 4.69 -28.05
N GLY A 651 3.15 6.00 -28.23
CA GLY A 651 3.73 6.80 -29.29
C GLY A 651 5.25 6.86 -29.23
N ASP A 652 5.87 7.14 -30.36
CA ASP A 652 7.34 7.16 -30.53
C ASP A 652 8.07 8.16 -29.62
N GLY A 653 7.37 9.05 -28.93
CA GLY A 653 7.94 9.94 -27.91
C GLY A 653 8.27 9.22 -26.60
N ALA A 654 7.31 8.48 -26.03
CA ALA A 654 7.48 7.83 -24.72
C ALA A 654 8.51 6.69 -24.80
N VAL A 655 8.42 5.83 -25.82
CA VAL A 655 9.40 4.74 -26.02
C VAL A 655 10.82 5.28 -26.25
N LYS A 656 11.00 6.50 -26.76
CA LYS A 656 12.34 7.15 -26.87
C LYS A 656 12.89 7.65 -25.53
N LYS A 657 12.05 7.92 -24.53
CA LYS A 657 12.51 8.27 -23.16
C LYS A 657 13.12 7.06 -22.45
N LEU A 658 12.64 5.86 -22.77
CA LEU A 658 13.24 4.58 -22.32
C LEU A 658 14.56 4.23 -23.01
N MET A 659 15.06 5.06 -23.94
CA MET A 659 16.30 4.81 -24.69
C MET A 659 17.41 5.78 -24.30
N PRO A 660 18.67 5.32 -24.15
CA PRO A 660 19.79 6.14 -23.69
C PRO A 660 20.31 7.10 -24.78
N ASN A 661 19.57 8.18 -25.07
CA ASN A 661 19.87 9.12 -26.16
C ASN A 661 20.17 10.58 -25.74
N ASN A 662 20.33 10.87 -24.44
CA ASN A 662 20.72 12.20 -23.94
C ASN A 662 22.26 12.32 -23.76
N PHE A 663 23.01 12.39 -24.88
CA PHE A 663 24.48 12.45 -24.88
C PHE A 663 25.05 13.74 -25.52
N HIS A 664 24.97 14.88 -24.83
CA HIS A 664 25.65 16.16 -25.15
C HIS A 664 25.67 17.01 -23.85
N GLN A 665 26.77 17.60 -23.33
CA GLN A 665 28.17 17.68 -23.76
C GLN A 665 29.10 17.68 -22.52
N PHE A 666 30.35 17.22 -22.67
CA PHE A 666 31.46 17.61 -21.79
C PHE A 666 32.73 17.90 -22.63
N PRO A 667 33.63 18.82 -22.20
CA PRO A 667 34.71 19.31 -23.04
C PRO A 667 35.98 18.46 -22.96
N THR A 668 36.52 18.05 -24.11
CA THR A 668 37.88 17.51 -24.22
C THR A 668 38.95 18.61 -24.32
N PRO A 669 40.18 18.37 -23.83
CA PRO A 669 41.20 19.42 -23.66
C PRO A 669 41.94 19.81 -24.96
N MET A 670 42.78 20.85 -24.87
CA MET A 670 43.33 21.59 -26.00
C MET A 670 44.38 20.85 -26.84
N ALA A 671 44.29 21.00 -28.17
CA ALA A 671 45.43 21.02 -29.09
C ALA A 671 45.21 22.10 -30.17
N ARG A 672 46.29 22.69 -30.71
CA ARG A 672 46.25 23.73 -31.77
C ARG A 672 46.96 23.26 -33.07
N PRO A 673 47.26 24.09 -34.10
CA PRO A 673 46.55 23.97 -35.38
C PRO A 673 47.48 23.78 -36.60
N LEU A 674 46.93 23.40 -37.77
CA LEU A 674 47.67 23.36 -39.05
C LEU A 674 46.79 23.72 -40.27
N HIS A 675 47.45 24.05 -41.39
CA HIS A 675 46.91 24.89 -42.47
C HIS A 675 46.08 24.16 -43.55
N GLY A 676 44.94 24.76 -43.94
CA GLY A 676 44.80 25.55 -45.18
C GLY A 676 44.78 24.89 -46.58
N LEU A 677 43.77 25.30 -47.37
CA LEU A 677 43.58 25.13 -48.84
C LEU A 677 43.27 23.69 -49.35
N VAL A 678 42.67 23.45 -50.54
CA VAL A 678 41.51 24.01 -51.30
C VAL A 678 41.57 23.45 -52.73
N LEU A 679 40.56 22.68 -53.18
CA LEU A 679 39.92 22.73 -54.52
C LEU A 679 38.91 21.58 -54.75
N ILE A 680 38.13 21.67 -55.83
CA ILE A 680 36.89 20.91 -56.08
C ILE A 680 36.96 20.18 -57.43
N ARG A 681 36.50 18.92 -57.50
CA ARG A 681 35.83 18.38 -58.71
C ARG A 681 35.03 17.10 -58.46
N CYS A 682 33.84 17.02 -59.06
CA CYS A 682 33.08 15.79 -59.30
C CYS A 682 32.71 15.72 -60.79
N ALA A 683 32.85 14.54 -61.42
CA ALA A 683 32.34 14.27 -62.77
C ALA A 683 32.13 12.76 -63.00
N TYR A 684 31.06 12.42 -63.71
CA TYR A 684 30.33 11.15 -63.72
C TYR A 684 30.83 10.05 -64.70
N ARG A 685 30.56 8.78 -64.33
CA ARG A 685 30.21 7.57 -65.14
C ARG A 685 31.11 6.99 -66.25
N ALA A 686 31.29 5.66 -66.15
CA ALA A 686 31.37 4.68 -67.26
C ALA A 686 30.54 3.41 -66.92
N THR A 687 30.79 2.25 -67.55
CA THR A 687 29.69 1.43 -68.14
C THR A 687 30.01 -0.05 -68.49
N ALA A 688 28.98 -0.82 -68.93
CA ALA A 688 28.99 -2.12 -69.66
C ALA A 688 29.02 -3.44 -68.82
N SER A 689 28.53 -4.63 -69.29
CA SER A 689 27.51 -4.99 -70.32
C SER A 689 27.19 -6.52 -70.38
N ARG A 690 26.13 -6.91 -71.15
CA ARG A 690 25.69 -8.27 -71.61
C ARG A 690 24.71 -9.01 -70.66
N VAL A 691 23.39 -9.15 -70.90
CA VAL A 691 22.60 -9.84 -71.98
C VAL A 691 23.03 -11.29 -72.26
N HIS A 692 22.16 -12.30 -72.34
CA HIS A 692 20.77 -12.42 -72.87
C HIS A 692 19.95 -13.45 -72.01
N SER A 693 18.65 -13.80 -72.14
CA SER A 693 17.38 -13.37 -72.80
C SER A 693 16.25 -14.34 -72.33
N GLY A 694 14.92 -14.19 -72.50
CA GLY A 694 14.08 -13.16 -73.15
C GLY A 694 12.74 -13.77 -73.67
N ARG A 695 11.76 -12.91 -74.04
CA ARG A 695 10.32 -13.18 -74.36
C ARG A 695 9.40 -13.37 -73.13
N GLY A 696 8.29 -12.63 -72.97
CA GLY A 696 7.77 -11.56 -73.84
C GLY A 696 6.75 -10.61 -73.19
N GLU A 697 6.77 -9.37 -73.70
CA GLU A 697 5.87 -8.21 -73.49
C GLU A 697 4.55 -8.35 -74.31
N PRO A 698 3.58 -7.37 -74.32
CA PRO A 698 3.57 -5.99 -73.79
C PRO A 698 2.35 -5.68 -72.87
N GLY A 699 2.13 -4.48 -72.32
CA GLY A 699 2.77 -3.14 -72.34
C GLY A 699 1.80 -2.12 -71.66
N CYS A 700 2.03 -0.82 -71.44
CA CYS A 700 3.12 0.15 -71.65
C CYS A 700 3.05 1.13 -70.42
N VAL A 701 4.09 1.78 -69.87
CA VAL A 701 5.05 2.75 -70.45
C VAL A 701 4.29 3.97 -71.04
N PRO A 702 4.55 5.24 -70.62
CA PRO A 702 5.89 5.80 -70.34
C PRO A 702 6.11 6.70 -69.10
N GLN A 703 7.38 6.72 -68.67
CA GLN A 703 8.21 7.86 -68.18
C GLN A 703 7.88 8.54 -66.82
N ARG A 704 8.85 8.90 -65.94
CA ARG A 704 10.26 9.39 -66.02
C ARG A 704 10.41 10.86 -66.44
N ASP A 705 11.37 11.65 -65.95
CA ASP A 705 12.37 11.54 -64.84
C ASP A 705 12.88 12.98 -64.53
N TYR A 706 13.86 13.12 -63.62
CA TYR A 706 14.69 14.30 -63.29
C TYR A 706 14.05 15.36 -62.36
N ALA A 707 14.61 15.79 -61.20
CA ALA A 707 15.91 15.71 -60.49
C ALA A 707 16.76 17.01 -60.46
N ASP A 708 17.56 17.13 -59.39
CA ASP A 708 18.61 18.13 -59.08
C ASP A 708 18.19 19.62 -58.88
N GLY A 709 18.83 20.43 -58.02
CA GLY A 709 19.80 20.14 -56.95
C GLY A 709 20.60 21.34 -56.40
N MET A 710 21.12 21.21 -55.17
CA MET A 710 22.38 21.80 -54.62
C MET A 710 22.53 23.29 -54.18
N TYR A 711 23.46 23.44 -53.20
CA TYR A 711 24.37 24.56 -52.84
C TYR A 711 24.03 25.62 -51.77
N TYR A 712 25.09 26.06 -51.07
CA TYR A 712 25.16 26.96 -49.91
C TYR A 712 25.93 28.26 -50.22
N VAL A 713 25.62 29.36 -49.52
CA VAL A 713 26.51 30.54 -49.34
C VAL A 713 26.37 31.11 -47.93
N TRP A 714 27.48 31.54 -47.30
CA TRP A 714 27.52 32.37 -46.09
C TRP A 714 27.87 33.82 -46.44
N ILE A 715 27.28 34.80 -45.75
CA ILE A 715 27.77 36.19 -45.72
C ILE A 715 27.77 36.69 -44.27
N LEU A 716 28.94 37.07 -43.76
CA LEU A 716 29.10 37.73 -42.47
C LEU A 716 29.00 39.25 -42.60
N ARG A 717 28.39 39.91 -41.60
CA ARG A 717 28.68 41.33 -41.30
C ARG A 717 28.62 41.59 -39.80
N LYS A 718 29.53 42.46 -39.32
CA LYS A 718 29.89 42.63 -37.91
C LYS A 718 29.63 44.06 -37.43
N TYR A 719 28.74 44.20 -36.44
CA TYR A 719 28.66 45.28 -35.44
C TYR A 719 27.88 44.69 -34.23
N GLY A 720 28.11 45.04 -32.97
CA GLY A 720 29.08 45.95 -32.35
C GLY A 720 29.12 45.69 -30.82
N GLN A 721 29.99 46.36 -30.07
CA GLN A 721 30.09 46.18 -28.61
C GLN A 721 28.90 46.85 -27.88
N GLN A 722 28.36 46.21 -26.83
CA GLN A 722 28.40 46.70 -25.43
C GLN A 722 27.51 45.85 -24.49
N LYS A 723 27.85 45.84 -23.18
CA LYS A 723 26.91 45.52 -22.09
C LYS A 723 25.98 46.72 -21.86
N TRP A 724 24.78 46.49 -21.31
CA TRP A 724 24.39 46.80 -19.91
C TRP A 724 22.85 46.63 -19.76
N GLU A 725 22.34 46.87 -18.56
CA GLU A 725 21.08 46.28 -18.07
C GLU A 725 19.90 47.28 -17.99
N GLU A 726 18.77 46.75 -17.49
CA GLU A 726 17.75 47.43 -16.67
C GLU A 726 16.45 48.05 -17.23
N HIS A 727 15.43 47.85 -16.37
CA HIS A 727 14.18 48.57 -16.13
C HIS A 727 13.06 48.73 -17.18
N THR A 728 12.09 47.81 -17.07
CA THR A 728 10.66 48.07 -16.74
C THR A 728 10.00 49.37 -17.20
N GLY A 729 8.92 49.24 -17.98
CA GLY A 729 7.89 50.26 -18.16
C GLY A 729 6.57 49.66 -18.63
N ALA A 730 5.53 49.72 -17.80
CA ALA A 730 4.18 49.26 -18.15
C ALA A 730 3.34 50.42 -18.73
N MET A 731 2.47 50.14 -19.70
CA MET A 731 1.38 51.06 -20.09
C MET A 731 0.10 50.32 -20.47
N HIS A 732 -1.03 51.01 -20.30
CA HIS A 732 -2.35 50.41 -20.11
C HIS A 732 -3.05 49.94 -21.39
N VAL A 733 -3.98 49.00 -21.19
CA VAL A 733 -4.99 48.59 -22.16
C VAL A 733 -5.94 49.75 -22.49
N PHE A 734 -6.27 49.91 -23.77
CA PHE A 734 -7.49 50.60 -24.21
C PHE A 734 -8.35 49.68 -25.07
N SER A 735 -9.66 49.70 -24.83
CA SER A 735 -10.67 48.93 -25.58
C SER A 735 -11.82 49.85 -25.99
N ILE A 736 -12.18 49.83 -27.27
CA ILE A 736 -13.28 50.64 -27.82
C ILE A 736 -14.41 49.70 -28.26
N LYS A 737 -15.50 49.68 -27.49
CA LYS A 737 -16.71 48.89 -27.76
C LYS A 737 -17.55 49.50 -28.88
N LYS A 738 -18.32 48.67 -29.60
CA LYS A 738 -19.55 49.10 -30.31
C LYS A 738 -20.77 48.45 -29.64
N ARG A 739 -21.87 49.20 -29.48
CA ARG A 739 -22.91 48.97 -28.45
C ARG A 739 -24.32 48.99 -29.06
N ARG A 740 -25.23 48.12 -28.56
CA ARG A 740 -26.73 48.17 -28.63
C ARG A 740 -27.25 46.89 -27.93
N LYS A 741 -28.14 46.88 -26.93
CA LYS A 741 -28.79 47.88 -26.04
C LYS A 741 -28.68 47.31 -24.58
N ARG A 742 -28.34 48.05 -23.50
CA ARG A 742 -29.17 48.95 -22.66
C ARG A 742 -30.36 48.20 -21.99
N HIS A 743 -30.56 48.18 -20.66
CA HIS A 743 -30.00 48.93 -19.49
C HIS A 743 -29.65 47.94 -18.33
N GLU A 744 -29.19 48.26 -17.11
CA GLU A 744 -28.90 49.50 -16.35
C GLU A 744 -27.61 49.31 -15.49
N ILE A 745 -27.26 50.23 -14.57
CA ILE A 745 -25.95 50.28 -13.84
C ILE A 745 -26.12 50.88 -12.42
N THR A 746 -25.47 50.29 -11.41
CA THR A 746 -24.84 51.02 -10.29
C THR A 746 -23.64 50.28 -9.70
N LEU A 747 -22.78 51.01 -8.98
CA LEU A 747 -21.51 50.60 -8.36
C LEU A 747 -21.20 51.64 -7.26
N ASP A 748 -20.55 51.28 -6.16
CA ASP A 748 -19.87 52.25 -5.28
C ASP A 748 -18.73 51.64 -4.44
N VAL A 749 -17.69 52.44 -4.17
CA VAL A 749 -16.38 52.10 -3.54
C VAL A 749 -15.75 53.42 -3.04
N PRO A 750 -15.27 53.60 -1.77
CA PRO A 750 -13.79 53.64 -1.53
C PRO A 750 -13.20 53.51 -0.07
N ASN A 751 -12.20 52.62 0.10
CA ASN A 751 -10.82 52.94 0.59
C ASN A 751 -10.60 53.45 2.08
N PRO A 752 -9.37 53.82 2.56
CA PRO A 752 -8.18 52.99 2.88
C PRO A 752 -7.48 53.26 4.27
N GLY A 753 -6.40 52.51 4.62
CA GLY A 753 -5.41 52.89 5.68
C GLY A 753 -4.19 51.94 5.82
N ALA A 754 -2.99 52.48 6.13
CA ALA A 754 -1.67 51.81 6.34
C ALA A 754 -0.68 52.80 7.06
N PRO A 755 0.61 52.52 7.42
CA PRO A 755 1.50 51.34 7.34
C PRO A 755 1.99 50.88 8.78
N GLU A 756 3.21 50.42 9.18
CA GLU A 756 4.59 50.25 8.62
C GLU A 756 5.42 49.13 9.37
N ILE A 757 6.76 49.27 9.58
CA ILE A 757 7.75 48.19 9.88
C ILE A 757 8.84 48.61 10.91
N LEU A 758 9.41 47.69 11.74
CA LEU A 758 10.84 47.67 12.21
C LEU A 758 11.29 46.35 12.95
N PHE A 759 12.55 46.27 13.43
CA PHE A 759 13.36 45.03 13.69
C PHE A 759 13.73 44.69 15.18
N CYS A 760 14.34 43.50 15.40
CA CYS A 760 14.78 42.85 16.66
C CYS A 760 15.79 43.59 17.58
N PRO A 761 16.00 43.11 18.83
CA PRO A 761 17.25 42.39 19.18
C PRO A 761 17.12 41.22 20.21
N GLU A 762 18.26 40.73 20.75
CA GLU A 762 18.43 39.50 21.57
C GLU A 762 18.63 39.72 23.10
N GLU A 763 18.52 38.60 23.86
CA GLU A 763 19.13 38.24 25.17
C GLU A 763 18.82 38.95 26.53
N ALA A 764 18.51 38.07 27.51
CA ALA A 764 19.01 37.98 28.90
C ALA A 764 18.46 38.83 30.09
N ILE A 765 17.80 38.11 31.02
CA ILE A 765 17.82 38.20 32.50
C ILE A 765 17.17 39.42 33.20
N GLY A 766 16.17 39.15 34.06
CA GLY A 766 15.73 40.06 35.13
C GLY A 766 14.40 39.66 35.79
N CYS A 767 14.44 38.97 36.94
CA CYS A 767 13.23 38.53 37.65
C CYS A 767 12.76 39.53 38.73
N SER A 768 11.45 39.72 38.84
CA SER A 768 10.76 40.11 40.09
C SER A 768 9.35 39.54 40.11
N PHE A 769 8.97 38.91 41.22
CA PHE A 769 7.67 38.29 41.44
C PHE A 769 6.59 39.30 41.86
N ASP A 770 5.34 38.98 41.50
CA ASP A 770 4.11 38.97 42.35
C ASP A 770 2.87 39.51 41.61
N ASP A 771 2.07 38.61 41.04
CA ASP A 771 0.64 38.45 41.40
C ASP A 771 0.03 37.21 40.69
N TYR A 772 -0.75 36.42 41.44
CA TYR A 772 -1.63 35.32 41.02
C TYR A 772 -1.16 34.33 39.93
N CYS A 773 -0.58 33.21 40.39
CA CYS A 773 -0.60 31.93 39.67
C CYS A 773 -1.34 30.89 40.52
N GLU A 774 -2.28 30.14 39.92
CA GLU A 774 -2.73 28.84 40.44
C GLU A 774 -2.25 27.70 39.53
N PRO A 775 -2.06 26.47 40.04
CA PRO A 775 -1.01 25.60 39.53
C PRO A 775 -1.39 24.80 38.28
N VAL A 776 -0.49 24.81 37.29
CA VAL A 776 -0.47 23.90 36.15
C VAL A 776 0.56 22.80 36.41
N LEU A 777 0.19 21.55 36.10
CA LEU A 777 0.99 20.30 36.15
C LEU A 777 1.27 19.61 37.51
N ALA A 778 1.21 18.27 37.42
CA ALA A 778 2.02 17.22 38.07
C ALA A 778 2.55 17.37 39.51
N LEU A 779 2.40 16.29 40.30
CA LEU A 779 3.13 16.11 41.56
C LEU A 779 3.86 14.76 41.62
N SER A 780 5.18 14.83 41.78
CA SER A 780 5.98 13.77 42.41
C SER A 780 6.49 14.27 43.77
N ARG A 781 6.83 13.33 44.68
CA ARG A 781 7.01 13.56 46.13
C ARG A 781 8.09 14.60 46.48
N THR A 782 7.91 15.34 47.59
CA THR A 782 8.85 15.24 48.74
C THR A 782 8.29 15.75 50.09
N GLN A 783 8.59 14.97 51.13
CA GLN A 783 8.71 15.29 52.58
C GLN A 783 8.07 16.56 53.18
N CYS A 784 7.00 16.39 53.98
CA CYS A 784 6.96 16.83 55.39
C CYS A 784 5.73 16.28 56.15
N GLY A 785 5.86 15.92 57.43
CA GLY A 785 4.74 15.76 58.38
C GLY A 785 3.93 14.44 58.32
N GLU A 786 3.89 13.71 59.42
CA GLU A 786 3.21 12.41 59.58
C GLU A 786 1.67 12.49 59.48
N LEU A 787 1.05 11.69 58.60
CA LEU A 787 -0.24 10.97 58.74
C LEU A 787 -0.39 9.99 57.54
N PRO A 788 -1.17 8.89 57.63
CA PRO A 788 -1.14 7.81 56.64
C PRO A 788 -1.95 8.09 55.37
N PHE A 789 -1.45 7.59 54.24
CA PHE A 789 -1.96 7.84 52.88
C PHE A 789 -3.16 6.95 52.48
N SER A 790 -4.07 6.65 53.41
CA SER A 790 -4.95 5.46 53.34
C SER A 790 -6.34 5.62 52.72
N GLU A 791 -6.78 6.81 52.29
CA GLU A 791 -8.19 7.04 51.87
C GLU A 791 -8.41 7.59 50.44
N PHE A 792 -7.38 7.65 49.60
CA PHE A 792 -7.56 7.97 48.17
C PHE A 792 -8.09 6.78 47.37
N CYS A 793 -9.40 6.52 47.50
CA CYS A 793 -10.05 5.39 46.85
C CYS A 793 -10.38 5.68 45.37
N VAL A 794 -9.39 5.53 44.49
CA VAL A 794 -9.60 5.43 43.04
C VAL A 794 -10.47 4.20 42.76
N GLN A 795 -11.60 4.38 42.07
CA GLN A 795 -12.43 3.29 41.54
C GLN A 795 -11.94 2.87 40.14
N PRO A 796 -12.18 1.61 39.71
CA PRO A 796 -11.77 1.16 38.39
C PRO A 796 -12.62 1.83 37.30
N CYS A 797 -11.95 2.46 36.34
CA CYS A 797 -12.54 3.28 35.30
C CYS A 797 -13.02 2.45 34.09
N HIS A 798 -14.19 2.79 33.54
CA HIS A 798 -14.65 2.35 32.22
C HIS A 798 -14.96 3.55 31.29
N ALA A 799 -15.38 3.24 30.06
CA ALA A 799 -15.67 4.13 28.94
C ALA A 799 -15.88 5.62 29.26
N MET A 800 -14.97 6.46 28.75
CA MET A 800 -15.16 7.90 28.52
C MET A 800 -15.98 8.67 29.57
N GLY A 801 -15.54 8.66 30.84
CA GLY A 801 -16.23 9.41 31.90
C GLY A 801 -15.34 9.71 33.10
N TYR A 802 -14.67 10.87 33.10
CA TYR A 802 -13.78 11.28 34.19
C TYR A 802 -14.52 12.03 35.30
N ILE A 803 -14.67 11.42 36.48
CA ILE A 803 -15.14 12.11 37.68
C ILE A 803 -13.95 12.73 38.42
N GLU A 804 -13.87 14.05 38.41
CA GLU A 804 -13.08 14.80 39.40
C GLU A 804 -13.89 14.99 40.69
N ARG A 805 -13.39 14.50 41.83
CA ARG A 805 -14.01 14.71 43.14
C ARG A 805 -13.47 15.98 43.79
N MET A 806 -13.80 17.13 43.21
CA MET A 806 -13.61 18.43 43.88
C MET A 806 -14.56 18.51 45.07
N GLU A 807 -14.04 18.23 46.27
CA GLU A 807 -14.72 18.46 47.55
C GLU A 807 -13.94 19.51 48.35
N PHE A 808 -14.50 20.72 48.42
CA PHE A 808 -13.93 21.83 49.17
C PHE A 808 -15.01 22.44 50.08
N GLN A 809 -14.75 22.43 51.39
CA GLN A 809 -15.51 23.21 52.37
C GLN A 809 -14.87 24.60 52.47
N ASN A 810 -15.64 25.66 52.19
CA ASN A 810 -15.16 27.01 52.48
C ASN A 810 -15.26 27.28 53.98
N LEU A 811 -14.13 27.21 54.67
CA LEU A 811 -14.00 27.40 56.13
C LEU A 811 -14.52 28.77 56.66
N ASN A 812 -14.84 29.71 55.78
CA ASN A 812 -15.37 31.03 56.13
C ASN A 812 -16.91 31.15 56.05
N ASP A 813 -17.62 30.26 55.35
CA ASP A 813 -19.07 30.37 55.14
C ASP A 813 -19.86 29.06 55.25
N ASP A 814 -19.19 27.94 55.57
CA ASP A 814 -19.77 26.60 55.72
C ASP A 814 -20.49 26.05 54.47
N THR A 815 -20.22 26.62 53.29
CA THR A 815 -20.67 26.07 52.00
C THR A 815 -19.83 24.84 51.65
N PHE A 816 -20.50 23.73 51.36
CA PHE A 816 -19.88 22.54 50.77
C PHE A 816 -20.09 22.54 49.25
N TYR A 817 -18.99 22.43 48.51
CA TYR A 817 -18.99 22.26 47.06
C TYR A 817 -18.61 20.82 46.69
N ALA A 818 -19.38 20.22 45.79
CA ALA A 818 -19.06 18.94 45.17
C ALA A 818 -19.23 19.02 43.65
N GLY A 819 -18.13 18.95 42.91
CA GLY A 819 -18.14 18.86 41.43
C GLY A 819 -18.23 17.42 40.94
N ARG A 820 -18.85 17.18 39.79
CA ARG A 820 -18.78 15.94 39.01
C ARG A 820 -18.63 16.31 37.53
N ILE A 821 -17.87 15.53 36.78
CA ILE A 821 -17.66 15.72 35.34
C ILE A 821 -18.00 14.41 34.62
N ALA A 822 -18.46 14.52 33.39
CA ALA A 822 -18.54 13.45 32.42
C ALA A 822 -17.87 13.89 31.12
N LEU A 823 -17.50 12.91 30.31
CA LEU A 823 -17.14 13.09 28.91
C LEU A 823 -18.28 12.50 28.07
N GLY A 824 -18.63 13.17 26.98
CA GLY A 824 -19.58 12.73 25.98
C GLY A 824 -19.04 12.98 24.58
N TYR A 825 -19.85 12.63 23.59
CA TYR A 825 -19.53 12.80 22.18
C TYR A 825 -20.71 13.43 21.46
N ASP A 826 -20.43 14.45 20.64
CA ASP A 826 -21.38 15.04 19.72
C ASP A 826 -21.28 14.30 18.38
N CYS A 827 -22.37 13.63 17.98
CA CYS A 827 -22.43 12.84 16.76
C CYS A 827 -22.72 13.65 15.48
N GLU A 828 -23.14 14.91 15.58
CA GLU A 828 -23.31 15.80 14.42
C GLU A 828 -22.03 16.58 14.11
N ASN A 829 -21.27 16.99 15.15
CA ASN A 829 -20.05 17.79 15.01
C ASN A 829 -18.74 16.97 15.07
N ASP A 830 -18.79 15.67 15.38
CA ASP A 830 -17.63 14.76 15.50
C ASP A 830 -16.65 15.14 16.65
N GLU A 831 -17.14 15.93 17.63
CA GLU A 831 -16.33 16.48 18.72
C GLU A 831 -16.66 15.87 20.10
N HIS A 832 -15.67 15.89 20.99
CA HIS A 832 -15.83 15.47 22.38
C HIS A 832 -16.28 16.63 23.27
N VAL A 833 -17.26 16.38 24.14
CA VAL A 833 -17.79 17.38 25.08
C VAL A 833 -17.54 16.98 26.53
N LEU A 834 -17.10 17.92 27.35
CA LEU A 834 -17.02 17.79 28.81
C LEU A 834 -18.28 18.41 29.42
N VAL A 835 -19.03 17.63 30.20
CA VAL A 835 -20.24 18.11 30.89
C VAL A 835 -19.99 18.06 32.40
N ARG A 836 -20.05 19.22 33.04
CA ARG A 836 -19.80 19.41 34.48
C ARG A 836 -21.09 19.74 35.21
N MET A 837 -21.29 19.10 36.36
CA MET A 837 -22.36 19.39 37.32
C MET A 837 -21.73 19.72 38.67
N THR A 838 -22.20 20.79 39.32
CA THR A 838 -21.71 21.23 40.62
C THR A 838 -22.86 21.35 41.61
N TYR A 839 -22.68 20.76 42.79
CA TYR A 839 -23.55 20.91 43.95
C TYR A 839 -22.97 21.96 44.89
N LYS A 840 -23.82 22.88 45.34
CA LYS A 840 -23.49 23.91 46.32
C LYS A 840 -24.51 23.83 47.46
N GLU A 841 -24.14 23.16 48.55
CA GLU A 841 -24.99 22.99 49.74
C GLU A 841 -25.01 24.28 50.57
N LYS A 842 -26.21 24.78 50.89
CA LYS A 842 -26.43 25.90 51.81
C LYS A 842 -27.15 25.41 53.06
N ASN A 843 -26.68 25.87 54.22
CA ASN A 843 -27.14 25.50 55.57
C ASN A 843 -26.97 24.01 55.92
N LEU A 844 -25.89 23.67 56.63
CA LEU A 844 -25.60 22.33 57.19
C LEU A 844 -26.58 21.86 58.31
N ASN A 845 -27.79 22.40 58.38
CA ASN A 845 -28.79 22.00 59.38
C ASN A 845 -29.51 20.72 58.94
N PHE A 846 -29.30 19.64 59.71
CA PHE A 846 -29.71 18.23 59.52
C PHE A 846 -31.21 17.92 59.26
N VAL A 847 -32.06 18.89 58.92
CA VAL A 847 -33.51 18.72 58.72
C VAL A 847 -33.95 19.03 57.29
N THR A 848 -33.33 20.01 56.63
CA THR A 848 -33.62 20.40 55.24
C THR A 848 -32.34 20.92 54.60
N ARG A 849 -31.76 20.16 53.68
CA ARG A 849 -30.51 20.50 52.98
C ARG A 849 -30.88 21.18 51.66
N GLU A 850 -30.47 22.42 51.45
CA GLU A 850 -30.76 23.17 50.22
C GLU A 850 -29.55 23.11 49.28
N TYR A 851 -29.73 22.47 48.12
CA TYR A 851 -28.71 22.37 47.08
C TYR A 851 -29.00 23.34 45.94
N GLN A 852 -28.05 24.23 45.67
CA GLN A 852 -27.99 24.94 44.40
C GLN A 852 -27.24 24.05 43.40
N LEU A 853 -27.87 23.81 42.25
CA LEU A 853 -27.35 23.03 41.14
C LEU A 853 -26.83 23.98 40.05
N GLU A 854 -25.62 23.74 39.57
CA GLU A 854 -25.01 24.49 38.47
C GLU A 854 -24.50 23.48 37.43
N CYS A 855 -24.76 23.72 36.14
CA CYS A 855 -24.29 22.86 35.06
C CYS A 855 -23.57 23.68 33.99
N SER A 856 -22.57 23.09 33.33
CA SER A 856 -21.84 23.72 32.24
C SER A 856 -21.22 22.69 31.31
N LEU A 857 -21.27 22.92 30.00
CA LEU A 857 -20.54 22.13 29.00
C LEU A 857 -19.30 22.88 28.48
N ARG A 858 -18.39 22.14 27.82
CA ARG A 858 -17.29 22.68 27.03
C ARG A 858 -16.80 21.63 26.03
N TYR A 859 -16.64 21.98 24.76
CA TYR A 859 -16.00 21.07 23.80
C TYR A 859 -14.50 20.95 24.10
N VAL A 860 -13.88 19.79 23.86
CA VAL A 860 -12.47 19.54 24.26
C VAL A 860 -11.50 20.51 23.57
N GLU A 861 -11.84 21.02 22.38
CA GLU A 861 -11.06 22.04 21.68
C GLU A 861 -11.31 23.48 22.18
N GLU A 862 -12.39 23.75 22.93
CA GLU A 862 -12.64 25.05 23.55
C GLU A 862 -11.82 25.27 24.83
N GLN A 863 -11.77 26.53 25.30
CA GLN A 863 -11.12 26.89 26.57
C GLN A 863 -12.14 27.28 27.66
N GLU A 864 -13.16 28.06 27.30
CA GLU A 864 -14.20 28.56 28.21
C GLU A 864 -15.32 27.53 28.44
N TRP A 865 -16.11 27.69 29.51
CA TRP A 865 -17.24 26.81 29.82
C TRP A 865 -18.57 27.53 29.58
N HIS A 866 -19.46 26.94 28.79
CA HIS A 866 -20.82 27.45 28.56
C HIS A 866 -21.74 27.00 29.70
N SER A 867 -22.53 27.92 30.26
CA SER A 867 -23.46 27.58 31.35
C SER A 867 -24.75 26.98 30.81
N LEU A 868 -25.21 25.90 31.44
CA LEU A 868 -26.44 25.19 31.11
C LEU A 868 -27.52 25.39 32.18
N ASP A 869 -28.76 25.07 31.81
CA ASP A 869 -29.81 24.81 32.80
C ASP A 869 -29.42 23.63 33.70
N ALA A 870 -29.82 23.70 34.97
CA ALA A 870 -29.46 22.70 35.96
C ALA A 870 -30.18 21.36 35.73
N PRO A 871 -29.53 20.20 35.98
CA PRO A 871 -30.20 18.91 35.91
C PRO A 871 -31.37 18.84 36.92
N PRO A 872 -32.46 18.13 36.61
CA PRO A 872 -33.67 18.11 37.43
C PRO A 872 -33.50 17.43 38.79
N ARG A 873 -32.38 16.71 39.01
CA ARG A 873 -31.98 16.09 40.29
C ARG A 873 -30.44 16.08 40.43
N PRO A 874 -29.87 15.88 41.63
CA PRO A 874 -28.43 15.64 41.80
C PRO A 874 -27.99 14.27 41.29
N VAL A 875 -26.76 14.13 40.77
CA VAL A 875 -26.19 12.83 40.36
C VAL A 875 -25.29 12.21 41.42
N ALA A 876 -25.31 10.88 41.46
CA ALA A 876 -24.58 10.06 42.43
C ALA A 876 -23.07 10.04 42.17
N ASN A 877 -22.32 9.59 43.19
CA ASN A 877 -20.91 9.24 43.03
C ASN A 877 -20.72 7.87 42.33
N ILE A 878 -21.30 7.73 41.13
CA ILE A 878 -21.23 6.54 40.27
C ILE A 878 -20.81 7.02 38.89
N GLN A 879 -19.90 6.29 38.23
CA GLN A 879 -19.35 6.70 36.93
C GLN A 879 -20.46 6.82 35.88
N PRO A 880 -20.54 7.93 35.13
CA PRO A 880 -21.46 8.04 33.99
C PRO A 880 -21.01 7.14 32.84
N THR A 881 -21.92 6.91 31.89
CA THR A 881 -21.58 6.34 30.58
C THR A 881 -22.18 7.19 29.47
N CYS A 882 -21.56 7.17 28.29
CA CYS A 882 -22.08 7.85 27.11
C CYS A 882 -22.48 6.82 26.04
N ILE A 883 -23.68 6.97 25.46
CA ILE A 883 -24.24 6.11 24.42
C ILE A 883 -25.00 7.00 23.44
N ASP A 884 -24.66 6.94 22.15
CA ASP A 884 -25.41 7.56 21.05
C ASP A 884 -25.83 9.02 21.34
N GLY A 885 -24.85 9.91 21.53
CA GLY A 885 -25.07 11.35 21.80
C GLY A 885 -25.61 11.68 23.20
N LYS A 886 -25.85 10.69 24.06
CA LYS A 886 -26.43 10.87 25.40
C LYS A 886 -25.49 10.43 26.51
N ILE A 887 -25.41 11.22 27.59
CA ILE A 887 -24.67 10.88 28.81
C ILE A 887 -25.65 10.48 29.91
N PHE A 888 -25.37 9.40 30.64
CA PHE A 888 -26.26 8.83 31.67
C PHE A 888 -25.56 8.76 33.04
N TRP A 889 -26.23 9.26 34.09
CA TRP A 889 -25.79 9.18 35.49
C TRP A 889 -26.90 8.61 36.39
N MET A 890 -26.57 8.01 37.52
CA MET A 890 -27.55 7.69 38.56
C MET A 890 -27.91 8.92 39.40
N VAL A 891 -29.14 9.00 39.92
CA VAL A 891 -29.55 10.04 40.89
C VAL A 891 -28.94 9.78 42.26
N GLU A 892 -28.48 10.82 42.96
CA GLU A 892 -27.93 10.71 44.33
C GLU A 892 -29.05 10.62 45.40
N PRO A 893 -29.27 9.46 46.05
CA PRO A 893 -30.36 9.30 47.01
C PRO A 893 -30.18 10.13 48.29
N ASN A 894 -28.98 10.61 48.61
CA ASN A 894 -28.72 11.40 49.83
C ASN A 894 -28.92 12.92 49.67
N LEU A 895 -29.10 13.40 48.42
CA LEU A 895 -29.25 14.83 48.09
C LEU A 895 -30.58 15.13 47.37
N GLY A 896 -31.27 14.13 46.82
CA GLY A 896 -32.57 14.25 46.17
C GLY A 896 -33.76 13.80 47.04
N PRO A 897 -35.00 13.77 46.49
CA PRO A 897 -36.15 13.15 47.13
C PRO A 897 -35.91 11.65 47.32
N VAL A 898 -36.25 11.10 48.50
CA VAL A 898 -36.04 9.68 48.80
C VAL A 898 -36.97 8.80 47.95
N SER A 899 -36.45 8.31 46.83
CA SER A 899 -37.09 7.33 45.97
C SER A 899 -36.94 5.91 46.53
N LEU A 900 -37.93 5.05 46.28
CA LEU A 900 -37.85 3.59 46.51
C LEU A 900 -37.30 2.84 45.29
N HIS A 901 -36.96 3.55 44.22
CA HIS A 901 -36.53 3.01 42.95
C HIS A 901 -35.31 3.78 42.42
N CYS A 902 -34.39 3.04 41.80
CA CYS A 902 -33.29 3.61 41.02
C CYS A 902 -33.84 4.58 39.96
N GLU A 903 -33.20 5.74 39.81
CA GLU A 903 -33.49 6.72 38.77
C GLU A 903 -32.17 7.10 38.08
N ILE A 904 -32.26 7.41 36.79
CA ILE A 904 -31.13 7.78 35.93
C ILE A 904 -31.44 9.14 35.31
N ILE A 905 -30.48 10.06 35.37
CA ILE A 905 -30.53 11.31 34.60
C ILE A 905 -29.84 11.04 33.27
N THR A 906 -30.47 11.43 32.17
CA THR A 906 -29.81 11.52 30.86
C THR A 906 -29.65 12.98 30.46
N PHE A 907 -28.51 13.31 29.87
CA PHE A 907 -28.25 14.55 29.15
C PHE A 907 -28.15 14.22 27.67
N ASP A 908 -28.83 14.98 26.83
CA ASP A 908 -28.77 14.88 25.37
C ASP A 908 -27.82 15.97 24.85
N VAL A 909 -26.64 15.59 24.35
CA VAL A 909 -25.57 16.54 24.01
C VAL A 909 -26.02 17.52 22.92
N GLU A 910 -26.65 17.01 21.87
CA GLU A 910 -27.12 17.78 20.71
C GLU A 910 -28.22 18.81 21.07
N LYS A 911 -29.01 18.54 22.10
CA LYS A 911 -30.16 19.36 22.52
C LYS A 911 -29.87 20.22 23.75
N GLU A 912 -28.79 19.93 24.46
CA GLU A 912 -28.48 20.48 25.78
C GLU A 912 -29.57 20.22 26.85
N GLU A 913 -30.43 19.21 26.64
CA GLU A 913 -31.61 18.91 27.46
C GLU A 913 -31.40 17.75 28.45
N PHE A 914 -32.11 17.81 29.58
CA PHE A 914 -32.11 16.78 30.63
C PHE A 914 -33.44 16.05 30.75
N GLU A 915 -33.39 14.71 30.79
CA GLU A 915 -34.55 13.86 31.12
C GLU A 915 -34.26 12.98 32.35
N VAL A 916 -35.32 12.54 33.05
CA VAL A 916 -35.23 11.54 34.14
C VAL A 916 -35.87 10.24 33.69
N LEU A 917 -35.06 9.18 33.63
CA LEU A 917 -35.44 7.83 33.26
C LEU A 917 -35.59 6.96 34.52
N PRO A 918 -36.63 6.10 34.63
CA PRO A 918 -36.69 5.13 35.71
C PRO A 918 -35.68 4.00 35.47
N GLY A 919 -34.88 3.69 36.49
CA GLY A 919 -33.87 2.64 36.48
C GLY A 919 -34.44 1.23 36.68
N PRO A 920 -33.59 0.20 36.75
CA PRO A 920 -34.02 -1.18 36.88
C PRO A 920 -34.66 -1.47 38.26
N PRO A 921 -35.53 -2.50 38.36
CA PRO A 921 -36.14 -2.93 39.62
C PRO A 921 -35.18 -3.77 40.48
N CYS A 922 -33.93 -3.33 40.68
CA CYS A 922 -33.00 -3.98 41.60
C CYS A 922 -33.06 -3.32 43.00
N GLY A 923 -33.24 -4.12 44.05
CA GLY A 923 -33.58 -3.65 45.40
C GLY A 923 -32.42 -3.08 46.22
N SER A 924 -31.27 -2.79 45.62
CA SER A 924 -30.02 -2.47 46.30
C SER A 924 -29.90 -1.00 46.74
N HIS A 925 -30.88 -0.49 47.49
CA HIS A 925 -30.71 0.70 48.33
C HIS A 925 -30.16 0.37 49.75
N GLY A 926 -29.63 -0.85 49.92
CA GLY A 926 -28.84 -1.27 51.08
C GLY A 926 -27.71 -2.21 50.67
N ASN A 927 -26.49 -1.92 51.14
CA ASN A 927 -25.26 -2.73 51.09
C ASN A 927 -24.68 -3.14 49.72
N GLY A 928 -25.43 -3.13 48.61
CA GLY A 928 -24.92 -3.44 47.27
C GLY A 928 -24.15 -2.29 46.60
N HIS A 929 -23.31 -2.60 45.61
CA HIS A 929 -22.73 -1.60 44.70
C HIS A 929 -23.54 -1.52 43.39
N LEU A 930 -23.53 -0.33 42.78
CA LEU A 930 -24.29 0.01 41.57
C LEU A 930 -23.37 0.69 40.55
N PHE A 931 -23.49 0.30 39.29
CA PHE A 931 -22.69 0.83 38.18
C PHE A 931 -23.56 1.02 36.95
N ILE A 932 -23.41 2.14 36.23
CA ILE A 932 -23.89 2.29 34.85
C ILE A 932 -22.76 1.86 33.89
N LEU A 933 -23.12 1.20 32.79
CA LEU A 933 -22.21 0.90 31.67
C LEU A 933 -22.96 0.82 30.35
N GLU A 934 -22.26 1.06 29.25
CA GLU A 934 -22.72 0.76 27.89
C GLU A 934 -22.47 -0.73 27.59
N LEU A 935 -23.45 -1.42 27.00
CA LEU A 935 -23.30 -2.77 26.45
C LEU A 935 -24.14 -2.94 25.17
N GLN A 936 -23.49 -3.21 24.04
CA GLN A 936 -24.14 -3.43 22.73
C GLN A 936 -24.98 -2.22 22.25
N ARG A 937 -24.51 -1.00 22.52
CA ARG A 937 -25.23 0.29 22.37
C ARG A 937 -26.52 0.38 23.19
N ALA A 938 -26.65 -0.43 24.23
CA ALA A 938 -27.76 -0.36 25.18
C ALA A 938 -27.29 0.09 26.56
N LEU A 939 -28.13 0.88 27.23
CA LEU A 939 -27.88 1.32 28.60
C LEU A 939 -28.01 0.13 29.56
N CYS A 940 -26.95 -0.13 30.31
CA CYS A 940 -26.89 -1.20 31.30
C CYS A 940 -26.62 -0.68 32.71
N VAL A 941 -27.16 -1.40 33.69
CA VAL A 941 -26.94 -1.18 35.11
C VAL A 941 -26.58 -2.50 35.78
N ALA A 942 -25.38 -2.58 36.37
CA ALA A 942 -24.98 -3.70 37.19
C ALA A 942 -25.29 -3.40 38.67
N CYS A 943 -26.06 -4.29 39.31
CA CYS A 943 -26.34 -4.23 40.75
C CYS A 943 -25.69 -5.44 41.42
N SER A 944 -24.82 -5.22 42.41
CA SER A 944 -24.20 -6.29 43.20
C SER A 944 -24.94 -6.58 44.51
N ASP A 945 -24.94 -7.84 44.92
CA ASP A 945 -25.49 -8.30 46.19
C ASP A 945 -24.36 -8.91 47.03
N LYS A 946 -23.91 -8.16 48.04
CA LYS A 946 -22.84 -8.59 48.96
C LYS A 946 -23.23 -9.75 49.87
N THR A 947 -24.53 -10.05 50.02
CA THR A 947 -25.01 -11.15 50.87
C THR A 947 -25.09 -12.47 50.12
N MET A 948 -25.36 -12.41 48.81
CA MET A 948 -25.37 -13.57 47.90
C MET A 948 -24.06 -13.74 47.11
N ASN A 949 -23.12 -12.82 47.25
CA ASN A 949 -21.91 -12.70 46.43
C ASN A 949 -22.15 -12.69 44.90
N VAL A 950 -23.17 -11.98 44.46
CA VAL A 950 -23.68 -11.99 43.07
C VAL A 950 -23.58 -10.62 42.41
N ILE A 951 -23.46 -10.59 41.08
CA ILE A 951 -23.71 -9.39 40.25
C ILE A 951 -24.84 -9.70 39.26
N SER A 952 -25.89 -8.85 39.23
CA SER A 952 -26.94 -8.92 38.21
C SER A 952 -26.84 -7.71 37.27
N ILE A 953 -26.70 -7.95 35.96
CA ILE A 953 -26.67 -6.89 34.95
C ILE A 953 -28.05 -6.78 34.30
N TRP A 954 -28.62 -5.58 34.35
CA TRP A 954 -29.87 -5.21 33.71
C TRP A 954 -29.59 -4.38 32.45
N MET A 955 -30.32 -4.66 31.37
CA MET A 955 -30.23 -3.94 30.10
C MET A 955 -31.58 -3.28 29.78
N MET A 956 -31.54 -2.00 29.42
CA MET A 956 -32.71 -1.27 28.95
C MET A 956 -33.01 -1.68 27.50
N LYS A 957 -34.22 -2.19 27.22
CA LYS A 957 -34.69 -2.53 25.86
C LYS A 957 -35.70 -1.53 25.29
N GLY A 958 -35.97 -0.47 26.04
CA GLY A 958 -36.89 0.62 25.74
C GLY A 958 -37.03 1.50 26.97
N VAL A 959 -37.52 2.73 26.81
CA VAL A 959 -37.59 3.74 27.89
C VAL A 959 -38.27 3.17 29.14
N GLY A 960 -37.49 3.00 30.22
CA GLY A 960 -37.96 2.46 31.50
C GLY A 960 -38.25 0.94 31.54
N PHE A 961 -37.98 0.20 30.46
CA PHE A 961 -38.17 -1.26 30.42
C PHE A 961 -36.82 -2.00 30.48
N TRP A 962 -36.61 -2.69 31.59
CA TRP A 962 -35.36 -3.35 31.96
C TRP A 962 -35.49 -4.87 32.01
N LEU A 963 -34.62 -5.59 31.31
CA LEU A 963 -34.44 -7.03 31.44
C LEU A 963 -33.16 -7.35 32.20
N LYS A 964 -33.18 -8.35 33.09
CA LYS A 964 -31.95 -8.92 33.64
C LYS A 964 -31.37 -9.90 32.62
N GLU A 965 -30.30 -9.51 31.96
CA GLU A 965 -29.63 -10.33 30.94
C GLU A 965 -28.61 -11.28 31.56
N TYR A 966 -27.86 -10.80 32.56
CA TYR A 966 -26.77 -11.57 33.17
C TYR A 966 -26.93 -11.66 34.69
N HIS A 967 -26.53 -12.81 35.21
CA HIS A 967 -26.53 -13.13 36.63
C HIS A 967 -25.25 -13.92 36.92
N ILE A 968 -24.26 -13.23 37.47
CA ILE A 968 -22.92 -13.73 37.72
C ILE A 968 -22.86 -14.12 39.21
N ASP A 969 -22.69 -15.41 39.47
CA ASP A 969 -22.30 -15.90 40.79
C ASP A 969 -20.77 -15.80 40.92
N LEU A 970 -20.29 -15.27 42.05
CA LEU A 970 -18.87 -15.12 42.34
C LEU A 970 -18.40 -16.00 43.53
N GLU A 971 -19.28 -16.82 44.13
CA GLU A 971 -18.87 -17.72 45.22
C GLU A 971 -17.82 -18.74 44.75
N GLU A 972 -17.98 -19.31 43.55
CA GLU A 972 -17.00 -20.26 42.96
C GLU A 972 -15.66 -19.62 42.54
N PHE A 973 -15.59 -18.28 42.45
CA PHE A 973 -14.39 -17.52 42.05
C PHE A 973 -13.75 -16.75 43.21
N SER A 974 -14.26 -16.92 44.43
CA SER A 974 -13.71 -16.38 45.67
C SER A 974 -12.38 -17.05 46.03
N PRO A 975 -11.35 -16.34 46.53
CA PRO A 975 -11.36 -14.92 46.95
C PRO A 975 -10.91 -13.95 45.85
N GLU A 976 -10.71 -14.40 44.61
CA GLU A 976 -10.14 -13.57 43.53
C GLU A 976 -11.16 -12.59 42.95
N TYR A 977 -12.42 -13.01 42.91
CA TYR A 977 -13.57 -12.20 42.54
C TYR A 977 -14.62 -12.20 43.66
N SER A 978 -15.19 -11.04 43.92
CA SER A 978 -16.20 -10.78 44.95
C SER A 978 -17.09 -9.62 44.54
N SER A 979 -18.39 -9.73 44.79
CA SER A 979 -19.43 -8.71 44.59
C SER A 979 -19.17 -7.36 45.27
N GLU A 980 -18.21 -7.31 46.20
CA GLU A 980 -17.79 -6.09 46.88
C GLU A 980 -16.74 -5.29 46.09
N TRP A 981 -15.90 -5.96 45.30
CA TRP A 981 -14.75 -5.35 44.62
C TRP A 981 -14.78 -5.49 43.09
N THR A 982 -15.62 -6.41 42.57
CA THR A 982 -15.71 -6.74 41.14
C THR A 982 -16.67 -5.80 40.43
N THR A 983 -16.18 -5.17 39.36
CA THR A 983 -16.98 -4.34 38.45
C THR A 983 -16.98 -5.02 37.06
N PRO A 984 -18.11 -5.12 36.35
CA PRO A 984 -18.14 -5.48 34.94
C PRO A 984 -17.78 -4.27 34.07
N LEU A 985 -16.98 -4.47 33.00
CA LEU A 985 -16.44 -3.37 32.19
C LEU A 985 -17.20 -3.21 30.88
N VAL A 986 -17.31 -4.33 30.15
CA VAL A 986 -17.75 -4.43 28.77
C VAL A 986 -18.08 -5.90 28.48
N ILE A 987 -18.83 -6.16 27.42
CA ILE A 987 -19.03 -7.50 26.86
C ILE A 987 -18.34 -7.56 25.51
N ASP A 988 -17.51 -8.58 25.29
CA ASP A 988 -16.89 -8.82 23.99
C ASP A 988 -17.99 -9.12 22.96
N LEU A 989 -18.13 -8.23 21.97
CA LEU A 989 -19.14 -8.34 20.91
C LEU A 989 -18.94 -9.59 20.01
N LYS A 990 -17.74 -10.17 20.02
CA LYS A 990 -17.34 -11.32 19.19
C LYS A 990 -17.80 -12.66 19.75
N ASP A 991 -17.80 -12.81 21.08
CA ASP A 991 -18.10 -14.08 21.74
C ASP A 991 -19.06 -13.99 22.93
N GLY A 992 -19.40 -12.79 23.41
CA GLY A 992 -20.39 -12.55 24.47
C GLY A 992 -19.87 -12.73 25.90
N ARG A 993 -18.56 -12.81 26.11
CA ARG A 993 -17.96 -12.87 27.45
C ARG A 993 -17.90 -11.50 28.11
N ILE A 994 -18.07 -11.46 29.42
CA ILE A 994 -18.13 -10.24 30.23
C ILE A 994 -16.76 -10.00 30.86
N LEU A 995 -16.11 -8.88 30.55
CA LEU A 995 -14.84 -8.52 31.19
C LEU A 995 -15.11 -8.01 32.61
N LEU A 996 -14.45 -8.59 33.60
CA LEU A 996 -14.58 -8.25 35.02
C LEU A 996 -13.23 -7.81 35.60
N ASN A 997 -13.25 -6.78 36.44
CA ASN A 997 -12.07 -6.21 37.11
C ASN A 997 -12.34 -6.06 38.60
N THR A 998 -11.41 -6.52 39.43
CA THR A 998 -11.48 -6.44 40.90
C THR A 998 -10.60 -5.36 41.50
N GLY A 999 -9.94 -4.57 40.64
CA GLY A 999 -8.82 -3.70 40.99
C GLY A 999 -7.48 -4.43 41.05
N TRP A 1000 -7.45 -5.76 41.22
CA TRP A 1000 -6.21 -6.55 41.35
C TRP A 1000 -6.13 -7.74 40.39
N SER A 1001 -7.29 -8.24 39.92
CA SER A 1001 -7.43 -9.24 38.86
C SER A 1001 -8.34 -8.71 37.76
N LEU A 1002 -8.01 -9.06 36.51
CA LEU A 1002 -8.79 -8.76 35.31
C LEU A 1002 -9.07 -10.09 34.59
N GLY A 1003 -10.32 -10.39 34.25
CA GLY A 1003 -10.67 -11.65 33.59
C GLY A 1003 -12.02 -11.66 32.86
N TYR A 1004 -12.14 -12.53 31.86
CA TYR A 1004 -13.39 -12.75 31.12
C TYR A 1004 -14.24 -13.81 31.81
N TYR A 1005 -15.45 -13.45 32.23
CA TYR A 1005 -16.50 -14.39 32.61
C TYR A 1005 -17.31 -14.80 31.37
N ASP A 1006 -17.37 -16.10 31.07
CA ASP A 1006 -18.24 -16.62 30.01
C ASP A 1006 -19.62 -17.01 30.59
N PRO A 1007 -20.71 -16.30 30.21
CA PRO A 1007 -22.05 -16.58 30.71
C PRO A 1007 -22.70 -17.84 30.13
N LYS A 1008 -22.09 -18.48 29.11
CA LYS A 1008 -22.60 -19.72 28.49
C LYS A 1008 -22.09 -20.97 29.23
N THR A 1009 -20.88 -20.90 29.77
CA THR A 1009 -20.21 -21.98 30.49
C THR A 1009 -20.12 -21.74 32.00
N ALA A 1010 -20.42 -20.51 32.46
CA ALA A 1010 -20.19 -20.03 33.82
C ALA A 1010 -18.73 -20.22 34.27
N SER A 1011 -17.76 -19.83 33.43
CA SER A 1011 -16.33 -20.01 33.70
C SER A 1011 -15.55 -18.69 33.61
N MET A 1012 -14.57 -18.51 34.48
CA MET A 1012 -13.68 -17.34 34.52
C MET A 1012 -12.32 -17.63 33.85
N GLU A 1013 -11.91 -16.77 32.92
CA GLU A 1013 -10.55 -16.70 32.37
C GLU A 1013 -9.84 -15.45 32.92
N THR A 1014 -9.04 -15.60 33.99
CA THR A 1014 -8.21 -14.51 34.53
C THR A 1014 -7.07 -14.18 33.56
N ILE A 1015 -7.18 -13.04 32.88
CA ILE A 1015 -6.21 -12.52 31.91
C ILE A 1015 -4.94 -12.03 32.63
N CYS A 1016 -5.13 -11.30 33.73
CA CYS A 1016 -4.02 -10.70 34.47
C CYS A 1016 -4.33 -10.61 35.97
N ARG A 1017 -3.28 -10.66 36.79
CA ARG A 1017 -3.34 -10.58 38.25
C ARG A 1017 -2.08 -9.92 38.78
N VAL A 1018 -2.24 -8.86 39.58
CA VAL A 1018 -1.16 -8.30 40.39
C VAL A 1018 -1.19 -9.00 41.75
N GLY A 1019 -0.03 -9.47 42.22
CA GLY A 1019 0.07 -10.14 43.50
C GLY A 1019 -0.06 -9.16 44.68
N MET A 1020 -1.06 -9.35 45.53
CA MET A 1020 -1.01 -8.82 46.90
C MET A 1020 0.20 -9.47 47.60
N PRO A 1021 1.13 -8.70 48.18
CA PRO A 1021 0.79 -7.69 49.19
C PRO A 1021 1.56 -6.36 49.13
N GLY A 1022 0.96 -5.31 49.72
CA GLY A 1022 1.70 -4.19 50.33
C GLY A 1022 1.71 -2.86 49.56
N ASP A 1023 1.70 -2.87 48.22
CA ASP A 1023 1.78 -1.65 47.40
C ASP A 1023 0.42 -1.23 46.80
N TYR A 1024 0.25 0.08 46.60
CA TYR A 1024 -1.03 0.75 46.33
C TYR A 1024 -1.53 0.67 44.87
N PHE A 1025 -1.08 -0.30 44.09
CA PHE A 1025 -1.42 -0.38 42.66
C PHE A 1025 -2.76 -1.10 42.41
N LYS A 1026 -3.67 -0.43 41.68
CA LYS A 1026 -4.92 -0.99 41.16
C LYS A 1026 -4.93 -0.94 39.63
N PHE A 1027 -5.58 -1.90 38.98
CA PHE A 1027 -5.95 -1.83 37.57
C PHE A 1027 -7.09 -0.80 37.36
N CYS A 1028 -6.78 0.31 36.68
CA CYS A 1028 -7.77 1.21 36.09
C CYS A 1028 -7.78 1.03 34.55
N PRO A 1029 -8.84 0.48 33.95
CA PRO A 1029 -8.98 0.31 32.51
C PRO A 1029 -9.20 1.66 31.79
N VAL A 1030 -8.12 2.30 31.32
CA VAL A 1030 -8.26 3.53 30.52
C VAL A 1030 -8.66 3.17 29.09
N ILE A 1031 -9.92 3.45 28.74
CA ILE A 1031 -10.39 3.40 27.35
C ILE A 1031 -10.05 4.74 26.69
N TYR A 1032 -9.03 4.73 25.83
CA TYR A 1032 -8.53 5.90 25.11
C TYR A 1032 -9.34 6.20 23.84
N HIS A 1033 -9.34 7.47 23.45
CA HIS A 1033 -9.74 7.95 22.13
C HIS A 1033 -8.71 8.99 21.67
N GLU A 1034 -8.22 8.92 20.43
CA GLU A 1034 -7.00 9.63 19.99
C GLU A 1034 -7.12 11.16 20.08
N SER A 1035 -8.32 11.69 19.82
CA SER A 1035 -8.66 13.13 19.94
C SER A 1035 -8.31 13.74 21.30
N LEU A 1036 -8.33 12.96 22.39
CA LEU A 1036 -8.11 13.44 23.75
C LEU A 1036 -6.61 13.62 24.09
N VAL A 1037 -5.71 13.05 23.29
CA VAL A 1037 -4.27 13.00 23.59
C VAL A 1037 -3.54 14.27 23.12
N ASN A 1038 -3.99 14.88 22.01
CA ASN A 1038 -3.29 15.98 21.33
C ASN A 1038 -3.11 17.28 22.13
N ARG A 1039 -3.71 17.41 23.31
CA ARG A 1039 -3.53 18.56 24.22
C ARG A 1039 -2.58 18.31 25.39
N PHE A 1040 -2.18 17.07 25.66
CA PHE A 1040 -1.24 16.73 26.75
C PHE A 1040 0.07 16.17 26.19
N GLY A 1041 1.00 17.08 25.90
CA GLY A 1041 2.26 16.79 25.23
C GLY A 1041 3.18 15.83 26.01
N SER A 1042 3.25 14.58 25.53
CA SER A 1042 4.40 13.68 25.65
C SER A 1042 5.01 13.47 27.05
N GLN A 1043 4.20 13.02 28.03
CA GLN A 1043 4.67 12.13 29.10
C GLN A 1043 3.62 11.02 29.36
N PRO A 1044 4.05 9.79 29.74
CA PRO A 1044 3.19 8.61 29.85
C PRO A 1044 2.44 8.52 31.20
#